data_AF-A0A399SX39-F1
#
_entry.id   AF-A0A399SX39-F1
#
_cell.length_a   1.000
_cell.length_b   1.000
_cell.length_c   1.000
_cell.angle_alpha   90.00
_cell.angle_beta   90.00
_cell.angle_gamma   90.00
#
_symmetry.space_group_name_H-M   'P 1'
#
loop_
_entity.id
_entity.type
_entity.pdbx_description
1 polymer ?
#
loop_
_entity_poly.entity_id
_entity_poly.type
_entity_poly.pdbx_seq_one_letter_code
_entity_poly.pdbx_strand_id
1 'polypeptide(L)'
;MLKAWTSEQDCILAQVSSFFSGFSTRVPGANIKEAELDLKSNLKVGSISSNYRSTDYNTTYLKEATVSKTKLLYQAVAGSSVISDNMSSVEDTLGVELKAAIDENKGGSANDIIASAKNKLQEKINTEEWNAVPDLKDFVANKSVELMAHTYIITQRMPLAVHLVDTVKVRDYKLSLTQLCALVQKLKAGYQSTSLSVGLRAFIGLLINQLSTVCCSGKKMEVLLDEINNRKEQILLRLQLSKFIEQHPGLEHKAGVEPGGTFVLVYKNAEVSTDTGSVIDRVSDANIFSKVDLSASKSLLSSQLLNAEKLTFAERSTVLKSATEILNYESYIDRIKDIQSLNRLIVPSSVPDNTVVADFALPYMCCSDCAPVNFIIAKQPATLRLERDKYCLLTDTEPILYEVSPADGTVAPNPAVDGVSVENGKIVILSDAFPATQIGVPIKFTVDNQVTDAVLTVYPGIKADFSVPQEPTNQATHRFVATGENLEGASYLWEFGDGATSNETTPSHTYKLPVNAENKVTVSLTVTASNGICKYTVEHDIAFVEIKPTVQLDTTEYCANDKNEYAFAVSPENAQVVISGPGVIPNNAGGFSFIPAAATVGTFGFLVNGEDAGFNVTLFAPPVAGISPKQVGNQLVISNTSKNANKFDWSINGTPQTTTNLNPIVINLTPNSPTEWRITQVATGAAVCPVSRTSVGITTKYVEEPPVSNCVDEAKTAILRDLKILLATKPDEAGVIGNILVQTQSIYGGTSGFNKGVIDRIDDFLSGKANSEVQVMFEKLWFETFNMIIKTSTQPEIQKLLMILFELQIRLFYNVMGCQSNEALKAFGDILNNLLSQLVKYFKELKERKISFSETMKAFIKNYAEKVADRLFLAEQTKFIVDNVLI
;
A
#
# COMPACT_ATOMS: atom_id res chain seq x y z
N MET A 1 26.17 6.25 -5.45
CA MET A 1 25.63 4.89 -5.61
C MET A 1 26.14 3.97 -4.52
N LEU A 2 27.26 3.23 -4.67
CA LEU A 2 27.70 2.17 -3.73
C LEU A 2 27.50 2.48 -2.23
N LYS A 3 28.09 3.55 -1.69
CA LYS A 3 27.95 3.92 -0.25
C LYS A 3 26.49 4.05 0.24
N ALA A 4 25.59 4.53 -0.61
CA ALA A 4 24.16 4.67 -0.27
C ALA A 4 23.45 3.31 -0.30
N TRP A 5 23.79 2.45 -1.28
CA TRP A 5 23.31 1.06 -1.32
C TRP A 5 23.79 0.27 -0.10
N THR A 6 25.08 0.37 0.26
CA THR A 6 25.63 -0.29 1.46
C THR A 6 24.90 0.17 2.71
N SER A 7 24.71 1.48 2.89
CA SER A 7 23.97 2.04 4.04
C SER A 7 22.49 1.64 4.08
N GLU A 8 21.83 1.46 2.93
CA GLU A 8 20.47 0.92 2.82
C GLU A 8 20.40 -0.53 3.32
N GLN A 9 21.36 -1.38 2.88
CA GLN A 9 21.40 -2.78 3.32
C GLN A 9 21.78 -2.90 4.80
N ASP A 10 22.85 -2.24 5.24
CA ASP A 10 23.32 -2.28 6.63
C ASP A 10 22.22 -1.83 7.62
N CYS A 11 21.41 -0.83 7.27
CA CYS A 11 20.31 -0.36 8.13
C CYS A 11 19.24 -1.45 8.36
N ILE A 12 18.78 -2.12 7.30
CA ILE A 12 17.79 -3.20 7.40
C ILE A 12 18.40 -4.40 8.16
N LEU A 13 19.64 -4.75 7.84
CA LEU A 13 20.34 -5.88 8.44
C LEU A 13 20.65 -5.67 9.93
N ALA A 14 20.91 -4.43 10.37
CA ALA A 14 21.04 -4.08 11.79
C ALA A 14 19.75 -4.31 12.58
N GLN A 15 18.61 -3.83 12.07
CA GLN A 15 17.28 -4.00 12.71
C GLN A 15 16.90 -5.49 12.81
N VAL A 16 17.14 -6.24 11.73
CA VAL A 16 16.95 -7.70 11.67
C VAL A 16 17.85 -8.41 12.68
N SER A 17 19.14 -8.04 12.78
CA SER A 17 20.06 -8.63 13.75
C SER A 17 19.59 -8.38 15.19
N SER A 18 19.28 -7.14 15.54
CA SER A 18 18.87 -6.74 16.89
C SER A 18 17.60 -7.46 17.35
N PHE A 19 16.59 -7.59 16.48
CA PHE A 19 15.33 -8.23 16.86
C PHE A 19 15.42 -9.76 16.94
N PHE A 20 15.93 -10.43 15.90
CA PHE A 20 15.92 -11.91 15.84
C PHE A 20 16.96 -12.55 16.76
N SER A 21 18.02 -11.84 17.14
CA SER A 21 18.94 -12.29 18.20
C SER A 21 18.40 -12.05 19.62
N GLY A 22 17.40 -11.17 19.78
CA GLY A 22 16.80 -10.78 21.05
C GLY A 22 15.74 -11.75 21.62
N PHE A 23 15.46 -12.86 20.95
CA PHE A 23 14.61 -13.92 21.50
C PHE A 23 15.30 -14.63 22.66
N SER A 24 14.54 -14.93 23.72
CA SER A 24 15.06 -15.65 24.88
C SER A 24 15.32 -17.11 24.56
N THR A 25 16.41 -17.67 25.10
CA THR A 25 16.66 -19.11 25.15
C THR A 25 15.95 -19.79 26.33
N ARG A 26 15.44 -19.03 27.30
CA ARG A 26 14.86 -19.55 28.55
C ARG A 26 13.33 -19.56 28.57
N VAL A 27 12.68 -18.61 27.89
CA VAL A 27 11.22 -18.52 27.82
C VAL A 27 10.79 -18.62 26.34
N PRO A 28 10.15 -19.72 25.90
CA PRO A 28 9.78 -19.91 24.51
C PRO A 28 8.94 -18.76 23.95
N GLY A 29 9.41 -18.14 22.87
CA GLY A 29 8.73 -17.06 22.15
C GLY A 29 8.89 -15.65 22.72
N ALA A 30 9.36 -15.50 23.96
CA ALA A 30 9.60 -14.18 24.56
C ALA A 30 10.79 -13.47 23.89
N ASN A 31 10.72 -12.14 23.74
CA ASN A 31 11.78 -11.33 23.14
C ASN A 31 12.07 -10.09 24.00
N ILE A 32 13.34 -9.66 24.11
CA ILE A 32 13.71 -8.47 24.88
C ILE A 32 13.03 -7.18 24.37
N LYS A 33 12.60 -7.16 23.11
CA LYS A 33 11.82 -6.05 22.51
C LYS A 33 10.32 -6.09 22.81
N GLU A 34 9.79 -7.14 23.44
CA GLU A 34 8.35 -7.29 23.64
C GLU A 34 7.76 -6.22 24.57
N ALA A 35 8.52 -5.73 25.56
CA ALA A 35 8.11 -4.62 26.42
C ALA A 35 8.02 -3.26 25.70
N GLU A 36 8.69 -3.10 24.55
CA GLU A 36 8.55 -1.93 23.66
C GLU A 36 7.34 -2.07 22.70
N LEU A 37 6.65 -3.22 22.73
CA LEU A 37 5.64 -3.63 21.74
C LEU A 37 4.29 -4.05 22.35
N ASP A 38 4.13 -4.06 23.68
CA ASP A 38 2.87 -4.46 24.34
C ASP A 38 1.83 -3.32 24.41
N LEU A 39 0.76 -3.49 23.64
CA LEU A 39 -0.36 -2.57 23.49
C LEU A 39 -1.39 -2.62 24.65
N LYS A 40 -1.13 -3.36 25.74
CA LYS A 40 -2.13 -3.63 26.81
C LYS A 40 -1.97 -2.87 28.13
N SER A 41 -0.96 -2.00 28.27
CA SER A 41 -0.72 -1.26 29.52
C SER A 41 -1.74 -0.11 29.74
N ASN A 42 -2.85 -0.42 30.42
CA ASN A 42 -3.93 0.53 30.75
C ASN A 42 -3.49 1.62 31.75
N LEU A 43 -2.84 2.68 31.27
CA LEU A 43 -2.59 3.89 32.07
C LEU A 43 -3.84 4.78 32.11
N LYS A 44 -4.40 4.94 33.32
CA LYS A 44 -5.63 5.72 33.56
C LYS A 44 -5.38 7.20 33.29
N VAL A 45 -6.24 7.82 32.47
CA VAL A 45 -6.26 9.28 32.28
C VAL A 45 -6.83 9.94 33.54
N GLY A 46 -5.94 10.32 34.46
CA GLY A 46 -6.23 11.17 35.61
C GLY A 46 -5.63 12.55 35.40
N SER A 47 -6.43 13.59 35.62
CA SER A 47 -5.95 14.97 35.65
C SER A 47 -5.18 15.26 36.95
N ILE A 48 -4.07 16.01 36.87
CA ILE A 48 -3.73 17.18 37.70
C ILE A 48 -2.24 17.62 37.52
N SER A 49 -2.01 18.89 37.86
CA SER A 49 -0.80 19.72 37.83
C SER A 49 0.59 19.08 37.93
N SER A 50 1.54 19.79 37.32
CA SER A 50 2.94 19.94 37.71
C SER A 50 3.27 19.68 39.18
N ASN A 51 4.11 18.68 39.45
CA ASN A 51 5.41 18.89 40.12
C ASN A 51 6.29 17.65 39.97
N TYR A 52 7.55 17.84 39.60
CA TYR A 52 8.52 16.77 39.39
C TYR A 52 9.46 16.67 40.60
N ARG A 53 9.50 15.52 41.29
CA ARG A 53 10.70 15.08 42.03
C ARG A 53 10.69 13.58 42.29
N SER A 54 11.86 12.99 42.13
CA SER A 54 12.17 11.56 42.26
C SER A 54 12.93 11.28 43.55
N THR A 55 12.64 10.16 44.19
CA THR A 55 13.51 9.42 45.13
C THR A 55 12.98 7.99 45.29
N ASP A 56 13.79 6.94 45.36
CA ASP A 56 15.12 6.75 44.79
C ASP A 56 15.44 5.24 44.78
N TYR A 57 16.00 4.74 43.68
CA TYR A 57 16.71 3.44 43.64
C TYR A 57 17.77 3.49 42.53
N ASN A 58 18.75 4.39 42.72
CA ASN A 58 20.12 4.18 42.22
C ASN A 58 20.68 2.86 42.82
N THR A 59 21.59 2.11 42.20
CA THR A 59 22.87 2.50 41.56
C THR A 59 22.98 2.02 40.10
N THR A 60 23.73 2.64 39.16
CA THR A 60 25.00 3.42 39.17
C THR A 60 26.26 2.56 39.05
N TYR A 61 26.80 2.44 37.82
CA TYR A 61 28.22 2.57 37.38
C TYR A 61 28.24 2.28 35.86
N LEU A 62 28.28 3.25 34.93
CA LEU A 62 29.37 4.15 34.52
C LEU A 62 30.61 3.49 33.90
N LYS A 63 30.76 3.67 32.58
CA LYS A 63 32.03 3.84 31.82
C LYS A 63 33.01 2.64 31.79
N GLU A 64 33.95 2.52 30.85
CA GLU A 64 34.35 3.39 29.74
C GLU A 64 34.84 2.54 28.55
N ALA A 65 34.53 2.94 27.31
CA ALA A 65 35.05 2.26 26.10
C ALA A 65 35.28 3.25 24.96
N THR A 66 36.20 4.19 25.20
CA THR A 66 36.66 5.18 24.22
C THR A 66 37.49 4.49 23.12
N VAL A 67 36.84 3.78 22.20
CA VAL A 67 37.51 3.13 21.06
C VAL A 67 38.00 4.21 20.09
N SER A 68 39.24 4.62 20.34
CA SER A 68 40.00 5.67 19.68
C SER A 68 39.72 5.87 18.18
N LYS A 69 39.50 7.13 17.79
CA LYS A 69 39.41 7.60 16.39
C LYS A 69 40.66 7.27 15.54
N THR A 70 41.74 6.76 16.13
CA THR A 70 43.01 6.47 15.44
C THR A 70 43.05 5.12 14.71
N LYS A 71 42.09 4.21 14.88
CA LYS A 71 42.11 2.90 14.17
C LYS A 71 41.62 2.95 12.71
N LEU A 72 41.07 4.08 12.27
CA LEU A 72 40.47 4.26 10.93
C LEU A 72 41.48 4.49 9.78
N LEU A 73 42.79 4.39 10.04
CA LEU A 73 43.85 4.67 9.06
C LEU A 73 44.69 3.47 8.64
N TYR A 74 44.62 2.32 9.33
CA TYR A 74 45.34 1.09 8.96
C TYR A 74 44.56 -0.20 9.30
N GLN A 75 43.28 -0.28 8.91
CA GLN A 75 42.58 -1.56 8.72
C GLN A 75 41.86 -1.60 7.37
N ALA A 76 42.65 -1.79 6.31
CA ALA A 76 42.16 -2.60 5.20
C ALA A 76 41.95 -4.05 5.70
N VAL A 77 41.09 -4.81 5.02
CA VAL A 77 40.79 -6.24 5.30
C VAL A 77 40.04 -6.49 6.62
N ALA A 78 38.79 -6.03 6.68
CA ALA A 78 37.71 -6.63 7.48
C ALA A 78 36.37 -6.37 6.77
N GLY A 79 35.43 -7.34 6.77
CA GLY A 79 34.10 -7.17 6.19
C GLY A 79 33.13 -6.43 7.12
N SER A 80 31.93 -6.07 6.61
CA SER A 80 30.92 -5.36 7.42
C SER A 80 30.48 -6.20 8.62
N SER A 81 30.75 -5.69 9.83
CA SER A 81 30.45 -6.29 11.13
C SER A 81 29.03 -5.98 11.64
N VAL A 82 28.22 -5.28 10.84
CA VAL A 82 26.90 -4.75 11.22
C VAL A 82 25.96 -5.80 11.83
N ILE A 83 26.02 -7.06 11.36
CA ILE A 83 25.27 -8.16 11.97
C ILE A 83 25.78 -8.45 13.40
N SER A 84 27.07 -8.75 13.58
CA SER A 84 27.64 -9.10 14.90
C SER A 84 27.62 -7.94 15.91
N ASP A 85 27.61 -6.70 15.44
CA ASP A 85 27.64 -5.51 16.27
C ASP A 85 26.25 -5.12 16.80
N ASN A 86 25.18 -5.53 16.11
CA ASN A 86 23.79 -5.27 16.52
C ASN A 86 23.10 -6.48 17.18
N MET A 87 23.79 -7.62 17.36
CA MET A 87 23.23 -8.74 18.11
C MET A 87 23.02 -8.43 19.59
N SER A 88 21.96 -8.99 20.17
CA SER A 88 21.74 -9.02 21.61
C SER A 88 22.94 -9.61 22.34
N SER A 89 23.48 -8.86 23.30
CA SER A 89 24.42 -9.33 24.31
C SER A 89 23.76 -9.55 25.67
N VAL A 90 22.42 -9.65 25.72
CA VAL A 90 21.66 -9.92 26.94
C VAL A 90 21.75 -11.42 27.26
N GLU A 91 21.97 -11.76 28.53
CA GLU A 91 21.98 -13.14 29.00
C GLU A 91 20.66 -13.86 28.68
N ASP A 92 20.71 -15.18 28.52
CA ASP A 92 19.58 -16.01 28.07
C ASP A 92 18.91 -15.54 26.77
N THR A 93 19.67 -15.01 25.79
CA THR A 93 19.19 -14.71 24.42
C THR A 93 19.99 -15.40 23.32
N LEU A 94 19.35 -15.63 22.16
CA LEU A 94 19.98 -16.30 21.00
C LEU A 94 21.28 -15.60 20.54
N GLY A 95 21.35 -14.27 20.67
CA GLY A 95 22.50 -13.47 20.24
C GLY A 95 23.82 -13.84 20.89
N VAL A 96 23.83 -14.33 22.13
CA VAL A 96 25.06 -14.69 22.85
C VAL A 96 25.73 -15.90 22.21
N GLU A 97 25.00 -17.02 22.09
CA GLU A 97 25.53 -18.27 21.52
C GLU A 97 25.85 -18.11 20.03
N LEU A 98 25.01 -17.36 19.32
CA LEU A 98 25.16 -17.11 17.89
C LEU A 98 26.36 -16.20 17.59
N LYS A 99 26.64 -15.19 18.42
CA LYS A 99 27.83 -14.35 18.29
C LYS A 99 29.10 -15.18 18.52
N ALA A 100 29.12 -16.04 19.55
CA ALA A 100 30.20 -17.00 19.76
C ALA A 100 30.38 -17.95 18.55
N ALA A 101 29.30 -18.47 17.98
CA ALA A 101 29.35 -19.33 16.79
C ALA A 101 29.91 -18.60 15.54
N ILE A 102 29.56 -17.34 15.32
CA ILE A 102 30.14 -16.49 14.27
C ILE A 102 31.62 -16.21 14.57
N ASP A 103 31.96 -15.92 15.83
CA ASP A 103 33.34 -15.61 16.22
C ASP A 103 34.30 -16.81 16.07
N GLU A 104 33.80 -18.04 16.24
CA GLU A 104 34.51 -19.30 15.96
C GLU A 104 34.64 -19.62 14.46
N ASN A 105 33.65 -19.24 13.65
CA ASN A 105 33.54 -19.64 12.24
C ASN A 105 33.81 -18.47 11.25
N LYS A 106 34.71 -17.55 11.62
CA LYS A 106 35.05 -16.38 10.78
C LYS A 106 35.60 -16.81 9.43
N GLY A 107 34.89 -16.42 8.36
CA GLY A 107 35.22 -16.80 6.98
C GLY A 107 34.71 -18.16 6.54
N GLY A 108 34.04 -18.92 7.42
CA GLY A 108 33.32 -20.14 7.08
C GLY A 108 32.04 -19.88 6.25
N SER A 109 31.28 -20.94 5.99
CA SER A 109 29.97 -20.84 5.34
C SER A 109 28.84 -20.57 6.34
N ALA A 110 27.66 -20.22 5.84
CA ALA A 110 26.46 -20.09 6.67
C ALA A 110 26.16 -21.41 7.41
N ASN A 111 26.41 -22.56 6.78
CA ASN A 111 26.13 -23.87 7.35
C ASN A 111 27.01 -24.19 8.56
N ASP A 112 28.28 -23.75 8.55
CA ASP A 112 29.22 -23.96 9.66
C ASP A 112 28.82 -23.13 10.88
N ILE A 113 28.44 -21.87 10.64
CA ILE A 113 27.86 -20.97 11.66
C ILE A 113 26.56 -21.56 12.22
N ILE A 114 25.65 -22.05 11.37
CA ILE A 114 24.39 -22.69 11.78
C ILE A 114 24.66 -23.95 12.62
N ALA A 115 25.66 -24.76 12.25
CA ALA A 115 26.02 -25.97 12.98
C ALA A 115 26.59 -25.65 14.36
N SER A 116 27.55 -24.72 14.47
CA SER A 116 28.08 -24.29 15.78
C SER A 116 26.99 -23.64 16.65
N ALA A 117 26.18 -22.74 16.09
CA ALA A 117 25.09 -22.09 16.82
C ALA A 117 24.04 -23.09 17.33
N LYS A 118 23.61 -24.05 16.49
CA LYS A 118 22.65 -25.08 16.92
C LYS A 118 23.23 -26.02 17.98
N ASN A 119 24.52 -26.33 17.92
CA ASN A 119 25.21 -27.12 18.94
C ASN A 119 25.25 -26.37 20.30
N LYS A 120 25.70 -25.10 20.30
CA LYS A 120 25.73 -24.26 21.53
C LYS A 120 24.34 -24.05 22.14
N LEU A 121 23.33 -23.84 21.29
CA LEU A 121 21.95 -23.68 21.74
C LEU A 121 21.32 -24.99 22.23
N GLN A 122 21.83 -26.16 21.85
CA GLN A 122 21.20 -27.45 22.12
C GLN A 122 20.92 -27.68 23.61
N GLU A 123 21.86 -27.33 24.50
CA GLU A 123 21.67 -27.47 25.94
C GLU A 123 20.64 -26.47 26.50
N LYS A 124 20.52 -25.27 25.88
CA LYS A 124 19.61 -24.21 26.34
C LYS A 124 18.18 -24.34 25.81
N ILE A 125 17.98 -24.87 24.60
CA ILE A 125 16.66 -25.00 23.98
C ILE A 125 16.08 -26.42 24.02
N ASN A 126 16.70 -27.35 24.74
CA ASN A 126 16.21 -28.73 24.92
C ASN A 126 15.55 -28.97 26.29
N THR A 127 14.87 -27.95 26.83
CA THR A 127 14.08 -28.06 28.06
C THR A 127 12.68 -28.63 27.79
N GLU A 128 11.95 -28.98 28.85
CA GLU A 128 10.57 -29.48 28.74
C GLU A 128 9.63 -28.43 28.12
N GLU A 129 9.78 -27.16 28.49
CA GLU A 129 9.00 -26.04 27.98
C GLU A 129 9.20 -25.83 26.47
N TRP A 130 10.44 -25.93 25.98
CA TRP A 130 10.74 -25.81 24.56
C TRP A 130 10.27 -27.03 23.75
N ASN A 131 10.36 -28.23 24.33
CA ASN A 131 9.93 -29.45 23.66
C ASN A 131 8.40 -29.60 23.61
N ALA A 132 7.66 -28.88 24.47
CA ALA A 132 6.20 -28.76 24.40
C ALA A 132 5.69 -27.87 23.23
N VAL A 133 6.55 -27.05 22.60
CA VAL A 133 6.17 -26.11 21.53
C VAL A 133 7.07 -26.22 20.29
N PRO A 134 7.09 -27.37 19.59
CA PRO A 134 8.05 -27.64 18.50
C PRO A 134 7.97 -26.64 17.33
N ASP A 135 6.79 -26.17 16.94
CA ASP A 135 6.64 -25.20 15.85
C ASP A 135 7.21 -23.82 16.22
N LEU A 136 7.03 -23.42 17.48
CA LEU A 136 7.63 -22.19 18.03
C LEU A 136 9.15 -22.35 18.15
N LYS A 137 9.64 -23.54 18.53
CA LYS A 137 11.07 -23.88 18.60
C LYS A 137 11.74 -23.80 17.23
N ASP A 138 11.14 -24.34 16.17
CA ASP A 138 11.70 -24.22 14.82
C ASP A 138 11.67 -22.76 14.33
N PHE A 139 10.53 -22.06 14.45
CA PHE A 139 10.43 -20.67 13.99
C PHE A 139 11.37 -19.72 14.76
N VAL A 140 11.32 -19.76 16.09
CA VAL A 140 12.01 -18.78 16.95
C VAL A 140 13.49 -19.09 17.11
N ALA A 141 13.90 -20.36 17.27
CA ALA A 141 15.32 -20.71 17.41
C ALA A 141 15.96 -21.08 16.07
N ASN A 142 15.47 -22.11 15.38
CA ASN A 142 16.15 -22.62 14.17
C ASN A 142 16.14 -21.61 13.01
N LYS A 143 14.97 -21.03 12.66
CA LYS A 143 14.89 -20.08 11.54
C LYS A 143 15.55 -18.75 11.84
N SER A 144 15.56 -18.28 13.09
CA SER A 144 16.36 -17.11 13.48
C SER A 144 17.86 -17.35 13.31
N VAL A 145 18.39 -18.49 13.77
CA VAL A 145 19.81 -18.86 13.58
C VAL A 145 20.17 -18.98 12.11
N GLU A 146 19.33 -19.65 11.31
CA GLU A 146 19.51 -19.75 9.86
C GLU A 146 19.49 -18.35 9.19
N LEU A 147 18.58 -17.46 9.63
CA LEU A 147 18.45 -16.10 9.08
C LEU A 147 19.70 -15.27 9.37
N MET A 148 20.17 -15.26 10.62
CA MET A 148 21.34 -14.48 11.02
C MET A 148 22.63 -14.96 10.37
N ALA A 149 22.80 -16.28 10.18
CA ALA A 149 23.96 -16.82 9.49
C ALA A 149 23.97 -16.42 7.99
N HIS A 150 22.83 -16.49 7.30
CA HIS A 150 22.73 -16.05 5.91
C HIS A 150 22.89 -14.52 5.76
N THR A 151 22.35 -13.70 6.66
CA THR A 151 22.57 -12.24 6.62
C THR A 151 24.03 -11.88 6.91
N TYR A 152 24.70 -12.56 7.83
CA TYR A 152 26.15 -12.37 8.08
C TYR A 152 27.00 -12.69 6.85
N ILE A 153 26.78 -13.84 6.20
CA ILE A 153 27.51 -14.17 4.96
C ILE A 153 27.26 -13.14 3.86
N ILE A 154 26.04 -12.59 3.78
CA ILE A 154 25.71 -11.52 2.83
C ILE A 154 26.50 -10.23 3.11
N THR A 155 26.71 -9.82 4.37
CA THR A 155 27.58 -8.64 4.66
C THR A 155 29.04 -8.89 4.28
N GLN A 156 29.54 -10.13 4.39
CA GLN A 156 30.89 -10.50 3.94
C GLN A 156 31.04 -10.54 2.40
N ARG A 157 29.93 -10.61 1.65
CA ARG A 157 29.93 -10.57 0.17
C ARG A 157 29.66 -9.17 -0.40
N MET A 158 29.36 -8.16 0.43
CA MET A 158 29.19 -6.79 -0.04
C MET A 158 30.54 -6.15 -0.46
N PRO A 159 30.63 -5.48 -1.62
CA PRO A 159 31.83 -4.79 -2.03
C PRO A 159 32.00 -3.47 -1.23
N LEU A 160 33.09 -3.37 -0.46
CA LEU A 160 33.40 -2.19 0.38
C LEU A 160 33.86 -0.97 -0.42
N ALA A 161 34.28 -1.16 -1.67
CA ALA A 161 34.82 -0.13 -2.55
C ALA A 161 34.45 -0.40 -4.00
N VAL A 162 34.41 0.66 -4.83
CA VAL A 162 34.00 0.60 -6.24
C VAL A 162 34.88 -0.32 -7.07
N HIS A 163 36.19 -0.40 -6.77
CA HIS A 163 37.13 -1.30 -7.45
C HIS A 163 36.96 -2.79 -7.07
N LEU A 164 36.08 -3.11 -6.10
CA LEU A 164 35.71 -4.48 -5.70
C LEU A 164 34.34 -4.89 -6.25
N VAL A 165 33.75 -4.09 -7.14
CA VAL A 165 32.52 -4.43 -7.87
C VAL A 165 32.96 -5.08 -9.19
N ASP A 166 33.05 -6.41 -9.18
CA ASP A 166 33.43 -7.23 -10.33
C ASP A 166 32.41 -8.36 -10.58
N THR A 167 32.49 -9.02 -11.73
CA THR A 167 31.55 -10.08 -12.13
C THR A 167 31.50 -11.28 -11.17
N VAL A 168 32.61 -11.59 -10.49
CA VAL A 168 32.66 -12.66 -9.48
C VAL A 168 31.98 -12.21 -8.21
N LYS A 169 32.26 -11.00 -7.72
CA LYS A 169 31.64 -10.41 -6.52
C LYS A 169 30.14 -10.21 -6.68
N VAL A 170 29.66 -9.71 -7.81
CA VAL A 170 28.22 -9.57 -8.07
C VAL A 170 27.53 -10.94 -8.13
N ARG A 171 28.14 -11.94 -8.76
CA ARG A 171 27.61 -13.32 -8.82
C ARG A 171 27.55 -13.98 -7.44
N ASP A 172 28.64 -13.90 -6.67
CA ASP A 172 28.72 -14.45 -5.31
C ASP A 172 27.71 -13.80 -4.35
N TYR A 173 27.52 -12.48 -4.48
CA TYR A 173 26.50 -11.74 -3.74
C TYR A 173 25.08 -12.23 -4.12
N LYS A 174 24.77 -12.32 -5.42
CA LYS A 174 23.48 -12.83 -5.90
C LYS A 174 23.19 -14.25 -5.42
N LEU A 175 24.17 -15.17 -5.46
CA LEU A 175 24.00 -16.55 -4.98
C LEU A 175 23.67 -16.59 -3.48
N SER A 176 24.38 -15.79 -2.68
CA SER A 176 24.13 -15.66 -1.24
C SER A 176 22.74 -15.07 -0.97
N LEU A 177 22.34 -14.07 -1.76
CA LEU A 177 21.03 -13.42 -1.69
C LEU A 177 19.90 -14.41 -1.98
N THR A 178 20.02 -15.26 -3.02
CA THR A 178 19.03 -16.31 -3.34
C THR A 178 18.78 -17.24 -2.15
N GLN A 179 19.82 -17.62 -1.40
CA GLN A 179 19.68 -18.45 -0.20
C GLN A 179 18.92 -17.74 0.92
N LEU A 180 19.26 -16.47 1.22
CA LEU A 180 18.50 -15.66 2.18
C LEU A 180 17.03 -15.55 1.77
N CYS A 181 16.75 -15.27 0.49
CA CYS A 181 15.39 -15.06 0.01
C CYS A 181 14.53 -16.33 0.09
N ALA A 182 15.09 -17.51 -0.18
CA ALA A 182 14.41 -18.78 0.03
C ALA A 182 14.02 -19.01 1.52
N LEU A 183 14.80 -18.47 2.46
CA LEU A 183 14.49 -18.50 3.89
C LEU A 183 13.48 -17.42 4.31
N VAL A 184 13.61 -16.20 3.77
CA VAL A 184 12.65 -15.10 4.01
C VAL A 184 11.24 -15.48 3.55
N GLN A 185 11.08 -16.19 2.42
CA GLN A 185 9.77 -16.70 2.00
C GLN A 185 9.22 -17.79 2.94
N LYS A 186 10.06 -18.67 3.49
CA LYS A 186 9.64 -19.66 4.50
C LYS A 186 9.18 -18.98 5.80
N LEU A 187 9.92 -17.98 6.26
CA LEU A 187 9.52 -17.14 7.40
C LEU A 187 8.19 -16.42 7.12
N LYS A 188 8.02 -15.84 5.92
CA LYS A 188 6.78 -15.17 5.48
C LYS A 188 5.56 -16.09 5.46
N ALA A 189 5.74 -17.37 5.13
CA ALA A 189 4.67 -18.37 5.20
C ALA A 189 4.31 -18.78 6.64
N GLY A 190 5.30 -18.85 7.56
CA GLY A 190 5.09 -19.37 8.91
C GLY A 190 4.66 -18.34 9.97
N TYR A 191 5.11 -17.09 9.91
CA TYR A 191 5.06 -16.17 11.06
C TYR A 191 3.64 -15.80 11.55
N GLN A 192 2.63 -15.94 10.69
CA GLN A 192 1.25 -15.58 11.02
C GLN A 192 0.59 -16.64 11.93
N SER A 193 0.90 -17.91 11.70
CA SER A 193 0.41 -19.07 12.46
C SER A 193 1.25 -19.40 13.70
N THR A 194 2.47 -18.87 13.82
CA THR A 194 3.31 -19.03 15.01
C THR A 194 2.62 -18.47 16.27
N SER A 195 2.74 -19.17 17.41
CA SER A 195 2.16 -18.81 18.71
C SER A 195 2.89 -17.66 19.42
N LEU A 196 2.99 -16.51 18.75
CA LEU A 196 3.62 -15.29 19.25
C LEU A 196 2.59 -14.19 19.55
N SER A 197 2.96 -13.24 20.41
CA SER A 197 2.10 -12.09 20.74
C SER A 197 1.80 -11.21 19.51
N VAL A 198 0.74 -10.41 19.60
CA VAL A 198 0.25 -9.61 18.47
C VAL A 198 1.27 -8.55 18.05
N GLY A 199 1.94 -7.91 19.03
CA GLY A 199 3.02 -6.95 18.79
C GLY A 199 4.23 -7.58 18.10
N LEU A 200 4.70 -8.74 18.59
CA LEU A 200 5.81 -9.46 17.96
C LEU A 200 5.46 -9.92 16.53
N ARG A 201 4.27 -10.49 16.29
CA ARG A 201 3.86 -10.89 14.92
C ARG A 201 3.74 -9.72 13.96
N ALA A 202 3.25 -8.57 14.41
CA ALA A 202 3.22 -7.35 13.60
C ALA A 202 4.64 -6.86 13.24
N PHE A 203 5.54 -6.80 14.22
CA PHE A 203 6.92 -6.35 14.01
C PHE A 203 7.73 -7.30 13.13
N ILE A 204 7.56 -8.62 13.31
CA ILE A 204 8.13 -9.66 12.43
C ILE A 204 7.65 -9.48 10.99
N GLY A 205 6.36 -9.19 10.79
CA GLY A 205 5.81 -8.90 9.46
C GLY A 205 6.46 -7.69 8.78
N LEU A 206 6.77 -6.63 9.55
CA LEU A 206 7.50 -5.47 9.04
C LEU A 206 8.93 -5.82 8.63
N LEU A 207 9.68 -6.51 9.51
CA LEU A 207 11.07 -6.93 9.23
C LEU A 207 11.17 -7.90 8.05
N ILE A 208 10.23 -8.86 7.92
CA ILE A 208 10.15 -9.78 6.78
C ILE A 208 9.89 -9.02 5.47
N ASN A 209 9.02 -8.01 5.49
CA ASN A 209 8.77 -7.18 4.31
C ASN A 209 9.99 -6.31 3.95
N GLN A 210 10.73 -5.77 4.92
CA GLN A 210 12.00 -5.08 4.67
C GLN A 210 13.09 -6.03 4.12
N LEU A 211 13.21 -7.25 4.67
CA LEU A 211 14.07 -8.28 4.09
C LEU A 211 13.67 -8.66 2.65
N SER A 212 12.38 -8.60 2.33
CA SER A 212 11.89 -8.80 0.97
C SER A 212 12.29 -7.67 0.00
N THR A 213 12.72 -6.48 0.47
CA THR A 213 13.31 -5.45 -0.41
C THR A 213 14.81 -5.68 -0.62
N VAL A 214 15.52 -6.16 0.41
CA VAL A 214 16.91 -6.66 0.31
C VAL A 214 17.01 -7.74 -0.77
N CYS A 215 16.01 -8.63 -0.89
CA CYS A 215 15.95 -9.64 -1.96
C CYS A 215 16.01 -9.10 -3.40
N CYS A 216 15.64 -7.84 -3.64
CA CYS A 216 15.74 -7.21 -4.96
C CYS A 216 17.06 -6.42 -5.16
N SER A 217 17.90 -6.29 -4.12
CA SER A 217 19.09 -5.43 -4.15
C SER A 217 20.19 -5.93 -5.09
N GLY A 218 20.19 -7.23 -5.43
CA GLY A 218 21.12 -7.83 -6.40
C GLY A 218 21.08 -7.16 -7.78
N LYS A 219 19.90 -6.73 -8.25
CA LYS A 219 19.80 -6.02 -9.55
C LYS A 219 20.38 -4.59 -9.47
N LYS A 220 20.31 -3.93 -8.30
CA LYS A 220 20.99 -2.64 -8.08
C LYS A 220 22.52 -2.76 -8.18
N MET A 221 23.08 -3.93 -7.86
CA MET A 221 24.52 -4.20 -7.95
C MET A 221 24.97 -4.52 -9.38
N GLU A 222 24.15 -5.17 -10.21
CA GLU A 222 24.41 -5.31 -11.64
C GLU A 222 24.48 -3.95 -12.34
N VAL A 223 23.45 -3.10 -12.15
CA VAL A 223 23.42 -1.75 -12.73
C VAL A 223 24.62 -0.90 -12.29
N LEU A 224 25.14 -1.11 -11.09
CA LEU A 224 26.38 -0.47 -10.63
C LEU A 224 27.62 -0.99 -11.37
N LEU A 225 27.71 -2.28 -11.66
CA LEU A 225 28.79 -2.87 -12.46
C LEU A 225 28.74 -2.36 -13.92
N ASP A 226 27.55 -2.29 -14.51
CA ASP A 226 27.33 -1.79 -15.87
C ASP A 226 27.78 -0.32 -15.99
N GLU A 227 27.38 0.52 -15.04
CA GLU A 227 27.79 1.92 -14.93
C GLU A 227 29.31 2.10 -14.67
N ILE A 228 29.94 1.18 -13.92
CA ILE A 228 31.39 1.16 -13.73
C ILE A 228 32.11 0.83 -15.04
N ASN A 229 31.61 -0.15 -15.80
CA ASN A 229 32.18 -0.54 -17.08
C ASN A 229 32.07 0.59 -18.12
N ASN A 230 30.89 1.20 -18.26
CA ASN A 230 30.66 2.37 -19.12
C ASN A 230 31.61 3.53 -18.74
N ARG A 231 31.69 3.89 -17.45
CA ARG A 231 32.64 4.94 -16.99
C ARG A 231 34.09 4.58 -17.26
N LYS A 232 34.49 3.31 -17.11
CA LYS A 232 35.84 2.85 -17.40
C LYS A 232 36.17 2.99 -18.89
N GLU A 233 35.24 2.61 -19.77
CA GLU A 233 35.36 2.79 -21.22
C GLU A 233 35.46 4.27 -21.60
N GLN A 234 34.59 5.12 -21.07
CA GLN A 234 34.63 6.58 -21.27
C GLN A 234 35.93 7.22 -20.76
N ILE A 235 36.52 6.71 -19.67
CA ILE A 235 37.82 7.16 -19.17
C ILE A 235 38.95 6.67 -20.08
N LEU A 236 38.93 5.41 -20.53
CA LEU A 236 39.93 4.86 -21.46
C LEU A 236 39.92 5.60 -22.80
N LEU A 237 38.74 5.94 -23.32
CA LEU A 237 38.58 6.78 -24.51
C LEU A 237 39.20 8.18 -24.29
N ARG A 238 38.93 8.84 -23.16
CA ARG A 238 39.53 10.16 -22.84
C ARG A 238 41.04 10.12 -22.57
N LEU A 239 41.59 8.96 -22.22
CA LEU A 239 43.03 8.75 -22.08
C LEU A 239 43.75 8.49 -23.41
N GLN A 240 43.01 8.29 -24.52
CA GLN A 240 43.61 8.31 -25.85
C GLN A 240 44.00 9.74 -26.22
N LEU A 241 45.25 9.92 -26.66
CA LEU A 241 45.82 11.23 -26.98
C LEU A 241 45.00 12.03 -28.00
N SER A 242 44.38 11.35 -28.98
CA SER A 242 43.44 11.93 -29.94
C SER A 242 42.26 12.63 -29.26
N LYS A 243 41.52 11.89 -28.43
CA LYS A 243 40.35 12.39 -27.69
C LYS A 243 40.71 13.40 -26.60
N PHE A 244 41.93 13.35 -26.08
CA PHE A 244 42.46 14.37 -25.17
C PHE A 244 42.75 15.70 -25.90
N ILE A 245 43.38 15.65 -27.08
CA ILE A 245 43.66 16.84 -27.91
C ILE A 245 42.36 17.50 -28.38
N GLU A 246 41.33 16.73 -28.75
CA GLU A 246 39.99 17.24 -29.09
C GLU A 246 39.37 18.13 -27.98
N GLN A 247 39.69 17.86 -26.71
CA GLN A 247 39.20 18.62 -25.55
C GLN A 247 40.20 19.68 -25.03
N HIS A 248 41.46 19.62 -25.49
CA HIS A 248 42.53 20.53 -25.10
C HIS A 248 43.32 21.07 -26.33
N PRO A 249 42.65 21.82 -27.25
CA PRO A 249 43.25 22.31 -28.49
C PRO A 249 44.35 23.39 -28.33
N GLY A 250 44.74 23.73 -27.09
CA GLY A 250 45.81 24.69 -26.79
C GLY A 250 47.21 24.07 -26.65
N LEU A 251 47.39 22.78 -26.93
CA LEU A 251 48.64 22.03 -26.72
C LEU A 251 49.68 22.23 -27.85
N GLU A 252 50.05 23.47 -28.12
CA GLU A 252 51.28 23.82 -28.84
C GLU A 252 52.36 24.26 -27.85
N HIS A 253 53.54 23.61 -27.87
CA HIS A 253 54.62 23.94 -26.92
C HIS A 253 55.34 25.25 -27.30
N LYS A 254 55.15 26.31 -26.50
CA LYS A 254 55.69 27.66 -26.79
C LYS A 254 56.63 28.18 -25.69
N ALA A 255 57.90 27.78 -25.86
CA ALA A 255 59.14 28.25 -25.21
C ALA A 255 59.61 27.59 -23.89
N GLY A 256 60.94 27.48 -23.81
CA GLY A 256 61.80 26.99 -22.73
C GLY A 256 63.25 27.42 -23.02
N VAL A 257 64.21 27.15 -22.15
CA VAL A 257 65.58 27.69 -22.27
C VAL A 257 66.48 26.79 -23.11
N GLU A 258 67.16 27.36 -24.11
CA GLU A 258 68.15 26.65 -24.93
C GLU A 258 69.50 26.49 -24.21
N PRO A 259 70.32 25.44 -24.50
CA PRO A 259 71.55 25.16 -23.77
C PRO A 259 72.63 26.26 -23.90
N GLY A 260 72.72 27.17 -22.93
CA GLY A 260 73.88 28.05 -22.80
C GLY A 260 73.75 29.37 -22.01
N GLY A 261 72.84 29.51 -21.04
CA GLY A 261 72.83 30.76 -20.22
C GLY A 261 71.77 30.92 -19.13
N THR A 262 71.54 32.17 -18.71
CA THR A 262 71.48 32.65 -17.31
C THR A 262 70.71 34.00 -17.23
N PHE A 263 69.95 34.42 -16.20
CA PHE A 263 69.18 33.80 -15.09
C PHE A 263 68.49 34.96 -14.31
N VAL A 264 67.25 34.83 -13.81
CA VAL A 264 66.49 35.95 -13.18
C VAL A 264 65.61 35.48 -12.01
N LEU A 265 65.67 36.16 -10.85
CA LEU A 265 65.00 35.79 -9.59
C LEU A 265 63.50 36.14 -9.48
N VAL A 266 62.79 35.32 -8.72
CA VAL A 266 61.38 35.45 -8.30
C VAL A 266 61.31 35.44 -6.77
N TYR A 267 60.56 36.37 -6.16
CA TYR A 267 60.41 36.46 -4.70
C TYR A 267 58.99 36.91 -4.27
N LYS A 268 58.60 36.56 -3.04
CA LYS A 268 57.33 36.94 -2.41
C LYS A 268 57.41 38.38 -1.90
N ASN A 269 56.46 39.25 -2.23
CA ASN A 269 56.43 40.65 -1.78
C ASN A 269 55.09 40.97 -1.08
N ALA A 270 55.07 42.00 -0.22
CA ALA A 270 53.94 42.28 0.68
C ALA A 270 52.72 42.91 -0.03
N GLU A 271 51.52 42.61 0.47
CA GLU A 271 50.25 43.00 -0.15
C GLU A 271 49.92 44.50 0.01
N VAL A 272 49.20 45.04 -0.99
CA VAL A 272 48.38 46.25 -0.86
C VAL A 272 46.92 45.83 -1.00
N SER A 273 46.08 46.24 -0.07
CA SER A 273 44.71 45.73 0.08
C SER A 273 43.71 46.35 -0.90
N THR A 274 42.89 45.50 -1.53
CA THR A 274 41.58 45.89 -2.08
C THR A 274 40.51 44.87 -1.67
N ASP A 275 39.81 45.24 -0.61
CA ASP A 275 38.54 44.72 -0.07
C ASP A 275 37.90 43.49 -0.74
N THR A 276 38.15 42.31 -0.15
CA THR A 276 37.12 41.27 -0.02
C THR A 276 36.96 40.88 1.45
N GLY A 277 36.45 41.82 2.25
CA GLY A 277 36.18 41.65 3.68
C GLY A 277 35.14 40.57 3.98
N SER A 278 35.64 39.34 4.21
CA SER A 278 35.04 38.31 5.07
C SER A 278 33.54 38.00 4.90
N VAL A 279 33.25 36.99 4.07
CA VAL A 279 31.96 36.25 4.11
C VAL A 279 31.73 35.59 5.48
N ILE A 280 32.80 35.38 6.27
CA ILE A 280 32.74 34.76 7.61
C ILE A 280 32.25 35.76 8.66
N ASP A 281 32.63 37.03 8.60
CA ASP A 281 32.16 38.04 9.56
C ASP A 281 30.71 38.49 9.29
N ARG A 282 30.25 38.39 8.04
CA ARG A 282 28.81 38.46 7.74
C ARG A 282 27.99 37.28 8.27
N VAL A 283 28.63 36.28 8.88
CA VAL A 283 27.99 35.20 9.65
C VAL A 283 28.21 35.37 11.16
N SER A 284 29.23 36.12 11.62
CA SER A 284 29.45 36.38 13.05
C SER A 284 28.50 37.45 13.61
N ASP A 285 28.17 38.51 12.84
CA ASP A 285 27.18 39.53 13.23
C ASP A 285 25.71 39.07 13.04
N ALA A 286 25.48 37.87 12.50
CA ALA A 286 24.15 37.33 12.27
C ALA A 286 23.49 36.78 13.56
N ASN A 287 23.05 37.67 14.45
CA ASN A 287 22.20 37.37 15.62
C ASN A 287 20.83 36.73 15.30
N ILE A 288 20.62 36.30 14.06
CA ILE A 288 19.37 35.81 13.47
C ILE A 288 19.04 34.37 13.89
N PHE A 289 20.02 33.57 14.34
CA PHE A 289 19.79 32.25 14.94
C PHE A 289 19.75 32.28 16.49
N SER A 290 19.32 33.40 17.06
CA SER A 290 19.02 33.51 18.49
C SER A 290 17.72 32.75 18.85
N LYS A 291 17.89 31.55 19.42
CA LYS A 291 16.84 30.77 20.12
C LYS A 291 15.43 30.77 19.49
N VAL A 292 15.26 30.12 18.34
CA VAL A 292 13.97 29.47 18.07
C VAL A 292 13.88 28.25 18.98
N ASP A 293 13.12 28.38 20.07
CA ASP A 293 13.01 27.33 21.10
C ASP A 293 12.13 26.17 20.62
N LEU A 294 12.78 25.22 19.92
CA LEU A 294 12.12 24.06 19.33
C LEU A 294 11.56 23.07 20.37
N SER A 295 11.75 23.29 21.67
CA SER A 295 11.15 22.46 22.73
C SER A 295 9.62 22.53 22.73
N ALA A 296 9.03 23.69 22.40
CA ALA A 296 7.58 23.84 22.26
C ALA A 296 7.04 23.01 21.08
N SER A 297 7.71 23.03 19.93
CA SER A 297 7.36 22.20 18.77
C SER A 297 7.57 20.71 19.04
N LYS A 298 8.69 20.33 19.69
CA LYS A 298 8.96 18.93 20.07
C LYS A 298 7.90 18.40 21.04
N SER A 299 7.50 19.17 22.06
CA SER A 299 6.46 18.73 23.00
C SER A 299 5.07 18.60 22.35
N LEU A 300 4.69 19.52 21.44
CA LEU A 300 3.46 19.38 20.65
C LEU A 300 3.48 18.10 19.80
N LEU A 301 4.51 17.89 18.98
CA LEU A 301 4.61 16.67 18.16
C LEU A 301 4.65 15.40 19.02
N SER A 302 5.36 15.39 20.16
CA SER A 302 5.35 14.25 21.09
C SER A 302 3.93 13.93 21.57
N SER A 303 3.14 14.94 22.00
CA SER A 303 1.77 14.72 22.46
C SER A 303 0.80 14.26 21.37
N GLN A 304 1.03 14.66 20.11
CA GLN A 304 0.26 14.22 18.95
C GLN A 304 0.64 12.80 18.50
N LEU A 305 1.94 12.47 18.49
CA LEU A 305 2.43 11.11 18.23
C LEU A 305 1.93 10.12 19.29
N LEU A 306 1.92 10.51 20.57
CA LEU A 306 1.35 9.73 21.68
C LEU A 306 -0.18 9.58 21.63
N ASN A 307 -0.88 10.30 20.75
CA ASN A 307 -2.32 10.18 20.51
C ASN A 307 -2.65 9.78 19.06
N ALA A 308 -1.68 9.26 18.29
CA ALA A 308 -1.81 9.04 16.84
C ALA A 308 -3.04 8.19 16.44
N GLU A 309 -3.50 7.28 17.29
CA GLU A 309 -4.70 6.47 17.04
C GLU A 309 -5.99 7.30 16.88
N LYS A 310 -6.07 8.49 17.48
CA LYS A 310 -7.22 9.40 17.38
C LYS A 310 -7.16 10.34 16.16
N LEU A 311 -6.04 10.35 15.43
CA LEU A 311 -5.86 11.16 14.22
C LEU A 311 -6.29 10.39 12.98
N THR A 312 -6.84 11.10 11.99
CA THR A 312 -7.18 10.55 10.67
C THR A 312 -5.93 10.22 9.85
N PHE A 313 -6.10 9.44 8.77
CA PHE A 313 -4.99 9.02 7.91
C PHE A 313 -4.18 10.19 7.33
N ALA A 314 -4.85 11.27 6.92
CA ALA A 314 -4.20 12.47 6.40
C ALA A 314 -3.37 13.19 7.48
N GLU A 315 -3.93 13.36 8.69
CA GLU A 315 -3.24 14.00 9.81
C GLU A 315 -2.01 13.21 10.25
N ARG A 316 -2.09 11.87 10.31
CA ARG A 316 -0.93 11.01 10.58
C ARG A 316 0.19 11.19 9.55
N SER A 317 -0.17 11.28 8.26
CA SER A 317 0.80 11.53 7.18
C SER A 317 1.50 12.88 7.35
N THR A 318 0.75 13.93 7.69
CA THR A 318 1.30 15.27 7.96
C THR A 318 2.24 15.27 9.17
N VAL A 319 1.83 14.66 10.30
CA VAL A 319 2.65 14.59 11.52
C VAL A 319 3.96 13.82 11.29
N LEU A 320 3.93 12.70 10.55
CA LEU A 320 5.17 11.99 10.16
C LEU A 320 6.10 12.87 9.31
N LYS A 321 5.53 13.67 8.40
CA LYS A 321 6.32 14.54 7.50
C LYS A 321 7.04 15.64 8.30
N SER A 322 6.32 16.34 9.17
CA SER A 322 6.89 17.38 10.04
C SER A 322 7.89 16.82 11.06
N ALA A 323 7.68 15.60 11.59
CA ALA A 323 8.66 14.92 12.44
C ALA A 323 9.97 14.63 11.67
N THR A 324 9.85 14.19 10.41
CA THR A 324 10.99 13.90 9.53
C THR A 324 11.78 15.17 9.19
N GLU A 325 11.08 16.28 8.92
CA GLU A 325 11.68 17.58 8.63
C GLU A 325 12.44 18.16 9.84
N ILE A 326 11.93 17.99 11.06
CA ILE A 326 12.63 18.37 12.30
C ILE A 326 13.92 17.56 12.51
N LEU A 327 13.89 16.24 12.28
CA LEU A 327 15.08 15.38 12.40
C LEU A 327 16.17 15.74 11.37
N ASN A 328 15.78 16.08 10.14
CA ASN A 328 16.69 16.55 9.10
C ASN A 328 17.36 17.89 9.46
N TYR A 329 16.68 18.76 10.22
CA TYR A 329 17.23 20.04 10.67
C TYR A 329 18.36 19.88 11.69
N GLU A 330 18.24 18.94 12.63
CA GLU A 330 19.30 18.65 13.60
C GLU A 330 20.56 18.07 12.91
N SER A 331 20.37 17.21 11.89
CA SER A 331 21.48 16.70 11.05
C SER A 331 22.26 17.80 10.29
N TYR A 332 21.65 18.97 10.07
CA TYR A 332 22.31 20.10 9.40
C TYR A 332 23.17 20.93 10.36
N ILE A 333 22.68 21.18 11.58
CA ILE A 333 23.39 21.97 12.60
C ILE A 333 24.69 21.32 13.05
N ASP A 334 24.71 20.00 13.28
CA ASP A 334 25.91 19.33 13.77
C ASP A 334 27.02 19.22 12.69
N ARG A 335 26.64 19.10 11.41
CA ARG A 335 27.59 19.17 10.28
C ARG A 335 28.33 20.51 10.20
N ILE A 336 27.70 21.61 10.59
CA ILE A 336 28.34 22.94 10.60
C ILE A 336 29.39 23.03 11.73
N LYS A 337 29.15 22.41 12.89
CA LYS A 337 30.14 22.32 13.98
C LYS A 337 31.35 21.47 13.59
N ASP A 338 31.12 20.36 12.90
CA ASP A 338 32.20 19.50 12.39
C ASP A 338 33.10 20.28 11.42
N ILE A 339 32.52 21.07 10.49
CA ILE A 339 33.26 21.95 9.57
C ILE A 339 34.11 22.99 10.32
N GLN A 340 33.57 23.62 11.38
CA GLN A 340 34.34 24.57 12.19
C GLN A 340 35.51 23.91 12.95
N SER A 341 35.38 22.64 13.34
CA SER A 341 36.44 21.92 14.07
C SER A 341 37.56 21.37 13.17
N LEU A 342 37.28 21.11 11.89
CA LEU A 342 38.28 20.65 10.91
C LEU A 342 39.34 21.71 10.57
N ASN A 343 39.01 22.99 10.70
CA ASN A 343 39.87 24.10 10.25
C ASN A 343 41.01 24.47 11.24
N ARG A 344 41.42 23.54 12.11
CA ARG A 344 42.50 23.72 13.11
C ARG A 344 43.68 22.73 12.99
N LEU A 345 43.75 21.95 11.91
CA LEU A 345 44.82 20.96 11.68
C LEU A 345 45.55 21.12 10.33
N ILE A 346 45.52 22.31 9.73
CA ILE A 346 46.49 22.71 8.70
C ILE A 346 47.53 23.61 9.37
N VAL A 347 48.78 23.14 9.46
CA VAL A 347 49.92 23.98 9.85
C VAL A 347 50.43 24.69 8.59
N PRO A 348 50.36 26.02 8.48
CA PRO A 348 50.97 26.74 7.37
C PRO A 348 52.49 26.77 7.57
N SER A 349 53.25 26.29 6.58
CA SER A 349 54.70 26.54 6.53
C SER A 349 54.94 28.03 6.27
N SER A 350 55.33 28.76 7.32
CA SER A 350 55.50 30.21 7.28
C SER A 350 56.73 30.61 6.46
N VAL A 351 56.55 30.82 5.15
CA VAL A 351 57.54 31.47 4.28
C VAL A 351 57.42 33.00 4.45
N PRO A 352 58.45 33.68 5.00
CA PRO A 352 58.39 35.12 5.25
C PRO A 352 58.23 35.94 3.98
N ASP A 353 57.72 37.17 4.12
CA ASP A 353 57.72 38.14 3.04
C ASP A 353 59.15 38.59 2.70
N ASN A 354 59.38 38.94 1.43
CA ASN A 354 60.70 39.12 0.79
C ASN A 354 61.54 37.84 0.61
N THR A 355 60.96 36.64 0.78
CA THR A 355 61.68 35.37 0.48
C THR A 355 61.72 35.08 -1.02
N VAL A 356 62.91 34.76 -1.53
CA VAL A 356 63.16 34.26 -2.91
C VAL A 356 62.63 32.83 -3.07
N VAL A 357 62.01 32.52 -4.22
CA VAL A 357 61.27 31.26 -4.43
C VAL A 357 61.66 30.51 -5.73
N ALA A 358 62.16 31.18 -6.78
CA ALA A 358 62.58 30.55 -8.04
C ALA A 358 63.49 31.46 -8.89
N ASP A 359 64.10 30.92 -9.96
CA ASP A 359 64.91 31.68 -10.94
C ASP A 359 65.09 31.04 -12.34
N PHE A 360 65.11 31.88 -13.41
CA PHE A 360 65.31 31.57 -14.84
C PHE A 360 65.40 32.88 -15.67
N ALA A 361 66.11 33.09 -16.80
CA ALA A 361 67.05 32.34 -17.66
C ALA A 361 67.70 33.32 -18.70
N LEU A 362 68.55 32.87 -19.66
CA LEU A 362 68.71 33.34 -21.08
C LEU A 362 70.08 32.95 -21.75
N PRO A 363 70.12 32.32 -22.95
CA PRO A 363 71.33 31.69 -23.58
C PRO A 363 72.37 32.69 -24.17
N TYR A 364 73.55 32.34 -24.74
CA TYR A 364 74.08 31.11 -25.37
C TYR A 364 75.64 31.14 -25.46
N MET A 365 76.40 30.00 -25.49
CA MET A 365 77.61 29.80 -26.36
C MET A 365 78.32 28.40 -26.33
N CYS A 366 78.40 27.78 -27.51
CA CYS A 366 79.51 27.03 -28.18
C CYS A 366 80.44 25.96 -27.51
N CYS A 367 80.79 24.97 -28.38
CA CYS A 367 81.94 24.05 -28.41
C CYS A 367 81.89 22.70 -27.65
N SER A 368 81.80 21.60 -28.41
CA SER A 368 82.30 20.26 -28.03
C SER A 368 82.81 19.49 -29.25
N ASP A 369 84.05 18.99 -29.19
CA ASP A 369 84.70 18.27 -30.29
C ASP A 369 84.38 16.76 -30.27
N CYS A 370 83.31 16.35 -30.95
CA CYS A 370 82.95 14.96 -31.15
C CYS A 370 82.63 14.66 -32.63
N ALA A 371 83.32 13.68 -33.22
CA ALA A 371 83.06 13.25 -34.59
C ALA A 371 81.75 12.41 -34.68
N PRO A 372 80.83 12.70 -35.62
CA PRO A 372 79.58 11.98 -35.73
C PRO A 372 79.77 10.58 -36.34
N VAL A 373 79.10 9.58 -35.76
CA VAL A 373 79.06 8.21 -36.28
C VAL A 373 77.83 8.03 -37.17
N ASN A 374 78.05 7.99 -38.49
CA ASN A 374 76.97 7.80 -39.48
C ASN A 374 76.57 6.32 -39.58
N PHE A 375 75.40 5.97 -39.05
CA PHE A 375 74.72 4.71 -39.37
C PHE A 375 73.78 4.90 -40.57
N ILE A 376 74.07 4.24 -41.69
CA ILE A 376 73.13 4.15 -42.81
C ILE A 376 72.20 2.96 -42.54
N ILE A 377 71.05 3.25 -41.93
CA ILE A 377 69.96 2.28 -41.80
C ILE A 377 69.29 2.16 -43.18
N ALA A 378 69.23 0.95 -43.74
CA ALA A 378 68.47 0.70 -44.95
C ALA A 378 66.97 0.94 -44.66
N LYS A 379 66.33 1.86 -45.41
CA LYS A 379 64.90 2.14 -45.24
C LYS A 379 64.10 0.86 -45.46
N GLN A 380 63.23 0.50 -44.51
CA GLN A 380 62.36 -0.66 -44.65
C GLN A 380 61.46 -0.48 -45.89
N PRO A 381 61.16 -1.57 -46.62
CA PRO A 381 60.26 -1.49 -47.78
C PRO A 381 58.89 -1.00 -47.31
N ALA A 382 58.35 0.02 -47.98
CA ALA A 382 57.11 0.62 -47.53
C ALA A 382 55.92 -0.32 -47.80
N THR A 383 55.08 -0.54 -46.80
CA THR A 383 53.89 -1.41 -46.91
C THR A 383 52.63 -0.68 -46.49
N LEU A 384 51.52 -1.05 -47.11
CA LEU A 384 50.20 -0.53 -46.84
C LEU A 384 49.20 -1.69 -46.89
N ARG A 385 48.33 -1.77 -45.89
CA ARG A 385 47.24 -2.73 -45.82
C ARG A 385 45.93 -1.99 -45.61
N LEU A 386 44.98 -2.21 -46.51
CA LEU A 386 43.62 -1.68 -46.38
C LEU A 386 42.76 -2.62 -45.53
N GLU A 387 41.82 -2.06 -44.79
CA GLU A 387 40.74 -2.77 -44.10
C GLU A 387 39.84 -3.53 -45.09
N ARG A 388 39.59 -2.94 -46.26
CA ARG A 388 38.77 -3.48 -47.36
C ARG A 388 39.34 -3.08 -48.73
N ASP A 389 39.25 -3.99 -49.69
CA ASP A 389 39.72 -3.85 -51.08
C ASP A 389 38.63 -3.32 -52.03
N LYS A 390 37.41 -3.08 -51.52
CA LYS A 390 36.23 -2.68 -52.29
C LYS A 390 35.44 -1.59 -51.58
N TYR A 391 34.78 -0.75 -52.36
CA TYR A 391 33.91 0.32 -51.88
C TYR A 391 32.70 0.47 -52.81
N CYS A 392 31.53 0.76 -52.25
CA CYS A 392 30.26 0.84 -52.96
C CYS A 392 29.64 2.24 -52.81
N LEU A 393 29.71 3.06 -53.86
CA LEU A 393 29.16 4.42 -53.88
C LEU A 393 27.67 4.42 -53.51
N LEU A 394 27.20 5.40 -52.74
CA LEU A 394 25.84 5.49 -52.16
C LEU A 394 25.48 4.44 -51.08
N THR A 395 26.22 3.34 -50.97
CA THR A 395 26.04 2.29 -49.94
C THR A 395 26.99 2.50 -48.76
N ASP A 396 28.29 2.60 -49.06
CA ASP A 396 29.34 2.85 -48.08
C ASP A 396 29.40 4.36 -47.76
N THR A 397 29.33 4.68 -46.46
CA THR A 397 29.44 6.04 -45.93
C THR A 397 30.66 6.24 -45.02
N GLU A 398 31.18 5.17 -44.43
CA GLU A 398 32.39 5.20 -43.61
C GLU A 398 33.64 5.22 -44.50
N PRO A 399 34.69 5.98 -44.14
CA PRO A 399 35.99 5.91 -44.81
C PRO A 399 36.68 4.56 -44.60
N ILE A 400 37.73 4.29 -45.37
CA ILE A 400 38.49 3.03 -45.29
C ILE A 400 39.70 3.25 -44.35
N LEU A 401 39.83 2.39 -43.34
CA LEU A 401 41.01 2.37 -42.48
C LEU A 401 42.19 1.65 -43.16
N TYR A 402 43.41 2.02 -42.79
CA TYR A 402 44.62 1.35 -43.27
C TYR A 402 45.72 1.26 -42.21
N GLU A 403 46.57 0.25 -42.34
CA GLU A 403 47.84 0.11 -41.61
C GLU A 403 48.99 0.44 -42.57
N VAL A 404 49.92 1.33 -42.17
CA VAL A 404 51.08 1.74 -42.97
C VAL A 404 52.39 1.49 -42.22
N SER A 405 53.42 1.04 -42.93
CA SER A 405 54.79 0.95 -42.42
C SER A 405 55.77 1.58 -43.42
N PRO A 406 56.70 2.46 -43.00
CA PRO A 406 56.82 3.00 -41.64
C PRO A 406 55.61 3.88 -41.27
N ALA A 407 55.36 4.07 -39.97
CA ALA A 407 54.12 4.66 -39.45
C ALA A 407 53.97 6.18 -39.75
N ASP A 408 55.05 6.84 -40.17
CA ASP A 408 55.12 8.23 -40.64
C ASP A 408 55.02 8.34 -42.18
N GLY A 409 54.92 7.22 -42.90
CA GLY A 409 54.88 7.17 -44.36
C GLY A 409 53.64 7.82 -44.96
N THR A 410 53.84 8.71 -45.93
CA THR A 410 52.76 9.46 -46.58
C THR A 410 52.06 8.59 -47.63
N VAL A 411 50.78 8.25 -47.39
CA VAL A 411 49.92 7.49 -48.31
C VAL A 411 49.29 8.41 -49.35
N ALA A 412 49.32 8.01 -50.62
CA ALA A 412 48.60 8.69 -51.71
C ALA A 412 48.15 7.69 -52.81
N PRO A 413 47.01 7.93 -53.50
CA PRO A 413 46.64 7.18 -54.69
C PRO A 413 47.60 7.48 -55.86
N ASN A 414 47.95 6.45 -56.63
CA ASN A 414 48.84 6.56 -57.79
C ASN A 414 48.33 5.73 -58.99
N PRO A 415 47.87 6.35 -60.10
CA PRO A 415 47.73 7.81 -60.28
C PRO A 415 46.71 8.41 -59.31
N ALA A 416 46.74 9.74 -59.14
CA ALA A 416 45.70 10.44 -58.42
C ALA A 416 44.33 10.24 -59.08
N VAL A 417 43.28 10.09 -58.28
CA VAL A 417 41.90 9.86 -58.73
C VAL A 417 41.00 10.90 -58.08
N ASP A 418 40.23 11.63 -58.89
CA ASP A 418 39.28 12.62 -58.39
C ASP A 418 38.25 11.96 -57.45
N GLY A 419 37.90 12.66 -56.37
CA GLY A 419 37.03 12.13 -55.32
C GLY A 419 37.68 11.11 -54.38
N VAL A 420 38.98 10.80 -54.49
CA VAL A 420 39.71 9.95 -53.54
C VAL A 420 40.78 10.76 -52.80
N SER A 421 40.59 10.98 -51.51
CA SER A 421 41.55 11.70 -50.64
C SER A 421 42.08 10.80 -49.52
N VAL A 422 43.22 11.21 -48.94
CA VAL A 422 43.80 10.61 -47.74
C VAL A 422 43.80 11.68 -46.66
N GLU A 423 42.99 11.47 -45.62
CA GLU A 423 42.70 12.47 -44.59
C GLU A 423 42.76 11.82 -43.20
N ASN A 424 43.52 12.43 -42.28
CA ASN A 424 43.61 12.01 -40.88
C ASN A 424 43.88 10.51 -40.66
N GLY A 425 44.69 9.89 -41.53
CA GLY A 425 45.04 8.46 -41.46
C GLY A 425 43.98 7.51 -42.05
N LYS A 426 43.08 8.01 -42.91
CA LYS A 426 42.01 7.22 -43.57
C LYS A 426 41.91 7.58 -45.04
N ILE A 427 41.41 6.65 -45.86
CA ILE A 427 41.06 6.93 -47.26
C ILE A 427 39.57 7.31 -47.31
N VAL A 428 39.27 8.48 -47.87
CA VAL A 428 37.91 9.01 -48.03
C VAL A 428 37.53 8.95 -49.51
N ILE A 429 36.30 8.54 -49.81
CA ILE A 429 35.73 8.56 -51.16
C ILE A 429 34.51 9.49 -51.17
N LEU A 430 34.58 10.54 -51.98
CA LEU A 430 33.50 11.51 -52.17
C LEU A 430 32.66 11.11 -53.38
N SER A 431 31.47 10.53 -53.12
CA SER A 431 30.62 9.93 -54.16
C SER A 431 30.27 10.88 -55.32
N ASP A 432 30.01 12.16 -55.02
CA ASP A 432 29.63 13.17 -56.03
C ASP A 432 30.82 13.64 -56.89
N ALA A 433 32.05 13.38 -56.46
CA ALA A 433 33.29 13.77 -57.14
C ALA A 433 34.01 12.57 -57.78
N PHE A 434 33.57 11.34 -57.54
CA PHE A 434 34.23 10.15 -58.06
C PHE A 434 33.88 9.94 -59.55
N PRO A 435 34.86 9.93 -60.47
CA PRO A 435 34.58 9.91 -61.90
C PRO A 435 34.08 8.53 -62.36
N ALA A 436 32.96 8.52 -63.09
CA ALA A 436 32.31 7.29 -63.57
C ALA A 436 33.22 6.39 -64.43
N THR A 437 34.30 6.93 -65.02
CA THR A 437 35.30 6.20 -65.80
C THR A 437 36.30 5.39 -64.94
N GLN A 438 36.35 5.61 -63.63
CA GLN A 438 37.18 4.86 -62.68
C GLN A 438 36.39 3.79 -61.91
N ILE A 439 35.08 3.68 -62.15
CA ILE A 439 34.24 2.64 -61.56
C ILE A 439 34.66 1.27 -62.11
N GLY A 440 34.90 0.31 -61.21
CA GLY A 440 35.45 -1.01 -61.53
C GLY A 440 36.95 -1.02 -61.85
N VAL A 441 37.65 0.12 -61.79
CA VAL A 441 39.08 0.21 -62.06
C VAL A 441 39.89 0.04 -60.76
N PRO A 442 40.92 -0.83 -60.73
CA PRO A 442 41.79 -0.98 -59.57
C PRO A 442 42.67 0.26 -59.30
N ILE A 443 42.37 0.99 -58.22
CA ILE A 443 43.16 2.11 -57.72
C ILE A 443 44.32 1.55 -56.88
N LYS A 444 45.54 2.00 -57.17
CA LYS A 444 46.76 1.63 -56.43
C LYS A 444 47.23 2.76 -55.53
N PHE A 445 47.99 2.42 -54.50
CA PHE A 445 48.51 3.38 -53.54
C PHE A 445 50.03 3.33 -53.42
N THR A 446 50.63 4.49 -53.18
CA THR A 446 52.03 4.65 -52.81
C THR A 446 52.18 5.09 -51.36
N VAL A 447 53.29 4.67 -50.73
CA VAL A 447 53.78 5.19 -49.46
C VAL A 447 55.15 5.83 -49.72
N ASP A 448 55.32 7.11 -49.41
CA ASP A 448 56.55 7.88 -49.73
C ASP A 448 57.01 7.72 -51.19
N ASN A 449 56.05 7.77 -52.13
CA ASN A 449 56.22 7.52 -53.57
C ASN A 449 56.69 6.09 -53.95
N GLN A 450 56.84 5.15 -53.00
CA GLN A 450 57.05 3.73 -53.29
C GLN A 450 55.70 3.05 -53.56
N VAL A 451 55.58 2.30 -54.65
CA VAL A 451 54.35 1.57 -55.01
C VAL A 451 54.15 0.40 -54.05
N THR A 452 52.93 0.24 -53.54
CA THR A 452 52.54 -0.88 -52.67
C THR A 452 51.61 -1.86 -53.38
N ASP A 453 51.42 -3.04 -52.81
CA ASP A 453 50.45 -4.03 -53.27
C ASP A 453 48.99 -3.70 -52.86
N ALA A 454 48.76 -2.58 -52.17
CA ALA A 454 47.43 -2.13 -51.79
C ALA A 454 46.61 -1.70 -53.02
N VAL A 455 45.43 -2.32 -53.17
CA VAL A 455 44.48 -2.09 -54.26
C VAL A 455 43.09 -1.85 -53.70
N LEU A 456 42.39 -0.85 -54.24
CA LEU A 456 40.99 -0.56 -53.94
C LEU A 456 40.19 -0.49 -55.25
N THR A 457 39.04 -1.15 -55.31
CA THR A 457 38.14 -1.09 -56.46
C THR A 457 36.79 -0.49 -56.06
N VAL A 458 36.40 0.61 -56.70
CA VAL A 458 35.15 1.34 -56.40
C VAL A 458 34.05 0.88 -57.35
N TYR A 459 32.87 0.55 -56.82
CA TYR A 459 31.72 0.04 -57.55
C TYR A 459 30.52 0.99 -57.42
N PRO A 460 29.55 0.95 -58.36
CA PRO A 460 28.26 1.57 -58.11
C PRO A 460 27.56 0.75 -57.03
N GLY A 461 27.31 1.37 -55.88
CA GLY A 461 26.41 0.80 -54.89
C GLY A 461 24.95 1.12 -55.19
N ILE A 462 24.13 0.74 -54.23
CA ILE A 462 22.67 0.73 -54.27
C ILE A 462 22.12 1.30 -52.98
N LYS A 463 20.88 1.78 -53.04
CA LYS A 463 20.12 2.23 -51.88
C LYS A 463 18.69 1.76 -52.05
N ALA A 464 18.19 1.03 -51.07
CA ALA A 464 16.87 0.41 -51.09
C ALA A 464 16.04 0.88 -49.89
N ASP A 465 14.74 0.98 -50.10
CA ASP A 465 13.72 1.34 -49.10
C ASP A 465 12.42 0.58 -49.44
N PHE A 466 11.45 0.54 -48.53
CA PHE A 466 10.11 0.02 -48.82
C PHE A 466 9.05 0.63 -47.89
N SER A 467 7.81 0.73 -48.35
CA SER A 467 6.70 1.28 -47.55
C SER A 467 6.00 0.21 -46.71
N VAL A 468 5.91 0.44 -45.41
CA VAL A 468 5.01 -0.29 -44.48
C VAL A 468 3.61 0.35 -44.42
N PRO A 469 2.56 -0.39 -44.03
CA PRO A 469 1.23 0.18 -43.79
C PRO A 469 1.22 1.18 -42.62
N GLN A 470 0.15 1.96 -42.50
CA GLN A 470 -0.06 2.83 -41.33
C GLN A 470 -0.24 2.00 -40.05
N GLU A 471 0.57 2.31 -39.03
CA GLU A 471 0.50 1.66 -37.72
C GLU A 471 -0.52 2.32 -36.76
N PRO A 472 -1.13 1.54 -35.84
CA PRO A 472 -1.20 0.09 -35.83
C PRO A 472 -2.22 -0.43 -36.86
N THR A 473 -1.87 -1.46 -37.62
CA THR A 473 -2.74 -2.00 -38.70
C THR A 473 -3.62 -3.16 -38.23
N ASN A 474 -4.80 -3.31 -38.84
CA ASN A 474 -5.71 -4.44 -38.62
C ASN A 474 -5.73 -5.43 -39.80
N GLN A 475 -4.95 -5.18 -40.86
CA GLN A 475 -4.85 -6.06 -42.01
C GLN A 475 -3.73 -7.08 -41.77
N ALA A 476 -4.03 -8.37 -41.85
CA ALA A 476 -3.03 -9.43 -41.65
C ALA A 476 -2.15 -9.69 -42.90
N THR A 477 -2.63 -9.31 -44.09
CA THR A 477 -1.93 -9.51 -45.38
C THR A 477 -1.36 -8.19 -45.90
N HIS A 478 -0.09 -8.21 -46.29
CA HIS A 478 0.60 -7.07 -46.88
C HIS A 478 1.28 -7.45 -48.20
N ARG A 479 1.54 -6.45 -49.05
CA ARG A 479 2.35 -6.59 -50.25
C ARG A 479 3.49 -5.59 -50.19
N PHE A 480 4.71 -6.08 -50.32
CA PHE A 480 5.91 -5.29 -50.23
C PHE A 480 6.41 -4.93 -51.64
N VAL A 481 7.03 -3.77 -51.77
CA VAL A 481 7.61 -3.25 -53.02
C VAL A 481 8.87 -2.48 -52.65
N ALA A 482 10.01 -2.90 -53.19
CA ALA A 482 11.26 -2.16 -53.01
C ALA A 482 11.29 -0.89 -53.87
N THR A 483 11.82 0.19 -53.33
CA THR A 483 12.02 1.49 -53.98
C THR A 483 13.45 1.99 -53.70
N GLY A 484 13.95 2.95 -54.48
CA GLY A 484 15.29 3.51 -54.29
C GLY A 484 16.12 3.63 -55.57
N GLU A 485 17.43 3.52 -55.43
CA GLU A 485 18.44 3.92 -56.43
C GLU A 485 19.29 2.71 -56.86
N ASN A 486 19.60 2.64 -58.17
CA ASN A 486 20.41 1.58 -58.83
C ASN A 486 19.87 0.14 -58.69
N LEU A 487 18.56 -0.04 -58.48
CA LEU A 487 17.92 -1.35 -58.28
C LEU A 487 17.74 -2.22 -59.55
N GLU A 488 18.20 -1.74 -60.72
CA GLU A 488 18.07 -2.48 -61.99
C GLU A 488 18.99 -3.72 -62.02
N GLY A 489 18.40 -4.89 -62.29
CA GLY A 489 19.10 -6.17 -62.27
C GLY A 489 19.56 -6.63 -60.87
N ALA A 490 19.12 -5.95 -59.80
CA ALA A 490 19.41 -6.35 -58.42
C ALA A 490 18.62 -7.61 -58.01
N SER A 491 19.14 -8.33 -57.01
CA SER A 491 18.46 -9.45 -56.34
C SER A 491 18.02 -9.07 -54.93
N TYR A 492 16.89 -9.62 -54.50
CA TYR A 492 16.18 -9.24 -53.28
C TYR A 492 16.13 -10.43 -52.33
N LEU A 493 16.24 -10.14 -51.03
CA LEU A 493 15.94 -11.04 -49.92
C LEU A 493 15.10 -10.27 -48.91
N TRP A 494 13.88 -10.74 -48.70
CA TRP A 494 12.95 -10.24 -47.69
C TRP A 494 12.92 -11.21 -46.51
N GLU A 495 12.93 -10.68 -45.29
CA GLU A 495 12.74 -11.43 -44.05
C GLU A 495 11.61 -10.76 -43.26
N PHE A 496 10.49 -11.46 -43.07
CA PHE A 496 9.23 -10.81 -42.64
C PHE A 496 9.07 -10.62 -41.12
N GLY A 497 10.09 -10.98 -40.33
CA GLY A 497 10.10 -10.89 -38.87
C GLY A 497 9.43 -12.06 -38.13
N ASP A 498 8.69 -12.93 -38.83
CA ASP A 498 8.05 -14.14 -38.29
C ASP A 498 8.74 -15.45 -38.68
N GLY A 499 9.92 -15.36 -39.31
CA GLY A 499 10.71 -16.48 -39.83
C GLY A 499 10.37 -16.89 -41.26
N ALA A 500 9.38 -16.28 -41.91
CA ALA A 500 9.19 -16.41 -43.36
C ALA A 500 10.11 -15.48 -44.14
N THR A 501 10.56 -15.92 -45.31
CA THR A 501 11.43 -15.16 -46.21
C THR A 501 10.98 -15.26 -47.67
N SER A 502 11.41 -14.34 -48.53
CA SER A 502 11.14 -14.39 -49.98
C SER A 502 12.26 -13.72 -50.80
N ASN A 503 12.47 -14.21 -52.02
CA ASN A 503 13.40 -13.62 -53.00
C ASN A 503 12.68 -12.91 -54.16
N GLU A 504 11.36 -12.70 -54.05
CA GLU A 504 10.56 -12.01 -55.07
C GLU A 504 10.79 -10.48 -55.05
N THR A 505 10.54 -9.83 -56.19
CA THR A 505 10.66 -8.36 -56.30
C THR A 505 9.50 -7.62 -55.61
N THR A 506 8.30 -8.21 -55.57
CA THR A 506 7.14 -7.64 -54.86
C THR A 506 6.31 -8.72 -54.13
N PRO A 507 6.83 -9.36 -53.08
CA PRO A 507 6.14 -10.45 -52.41
C PRO A 507 4.87 -9.98 -51.71
N SER A 508 3.95 -10.91 -51.45
CA SER A 508 2.86 -10.71 -50.50
C SER A 508 2.94 -11.75 -49.40
N HIS A 509 2.85 -11.28 -48.15
CA HIS A 509 2.95 -12.11 -46.95
C HIS A 509 1.70 -11.94 -46.09
N THR A 510 1.38 -12.95 -45.28
CA THR A 510 0.20 -12.96 -44.39
C THR A 510 0.59 -13.45 -43.01
N TYR A 511 0.52 -12.54 -42.04
CA TYR A 511 0.84 -12.78 -40.64
C TYR A 511 -0.28 -13.54 -39.93
N LYS A 512 0.10 -14.38 -38.98
CA LYS A 512 -0.85 -15.00 -38.03
C LYS A 512 -0.94 -14.11 -36.80
N LEU A 513 -2.08 -13.46 -36.59
CA LEU A 513 -2.29 -12.55 -35.45
C LEU A 513 -2.79 -13.32 -34.20
N PRO A 514 -2.33 -12.98 -32.98
CA PRO A 514 -1.22 -12.07 -32.70
C PRO A 514 0.14 -12.70 -33.03
N VAL A 515 1.06 -11.93 -33.63
CA VAL A 515 2.33 -12.49 -34.16
C VAL A 515 3.32 -12.84 -33.03
N ASN A 516 3.31 -12.04 -31.96
CA ASN A 516 4.04 -12.24 -30.73
C ASN A 516 3.35 -11.48 -29.59
N ALA A 517 3.93 -11.45 -28.39
CA ALA A 517 3.36 -10.80 -27.20
C ALA A 517 3.19 -9.26 -27.33
N GLU A 518 3.96 -8.62 -28.21
CA GLU A 518 3.90 -7.18 -28.50
C GLU A 518 3.05 -6.87 -29.75
N ASN A 519 2.54 -7.93 -30.41
CA ASN A 519 1.85 -7.92 -31.70
C ASN A 519 2.55 -7.06 -32.78
N LYS A 520 3.89 -7.14 -32.83
CA LYS A 520 4.74 -6.31 -33.68
C LYS A 520 5.83 -7.15 -34.36
N VAL A 521 6.14 -6.86 -35.61
CA VAL A 521 7.27 -7.46 -36.36
C VAL A 521 8.20 -6.38 -36.91
N THR A 522 9.44 -6.75 -37.19
CA THR A 522 10.38 -5.95 -37.99
C THR A 522 10.61 -6.71 -39.30
N VAL A 523 10.34 -6.04 -40.42
CA VAL A 523 10.60 -6.57 -41.77
C VAL A 523 11.96 -6.06 -42.22
N SER A 524 12.83 -6.97 -42.67
CA SER A 524 14.14 -6.64 -43.23
C SER A 524 14.15 -6.89 -44.74
N LEU A 525 14.70 -5.94 -45.49
CA LEU A 525 14.95 -6.05 -46.93
C LEU A 525 16.46 -5.92 -47.16
N THR A 526 17.08 -7.00 -47.61
CA THR A 526 18.46 -6.98 -48.13
C THR A 526 18.44 -7.06 -49.65
N VAL A 527 18.92 -6.01 -50.32
CA VAL A 527 19.14 -5.98 -51.77
C VAL A 527 20.62 -6.19 -52.07
N THR A 528 20.93 -6.99 -53.09
CA THR A 528 22.28 -7.11 -53.66
C THR A 528 22.27 -6.55 -55.09
N ALA A 529 23.20 -5.66 -55.40
CA ALA A 529 23.31 -5.02 -56.71
C ALA A 529 23.61 -6.03 -57.83
N SER A 530 23.33 -5.64 -59.07
CA SER A 530 23.62 -6.44 -60.28
C SER A 530 25.11 -6.80 -60.47
N ASN A 531 26.03 -6.09 -59.79
CA ASN A 531 27.45 -6.42 -59.71
C ASN A 531 27.80 -7.56 -58.74
N GLY A 532 26.84 -8.04 -57.93
CA GLY A 532 27.03 -9.12 -56.95
C GLY A 532 27.89 -8.78 -55.73
N ILE A 533 28.37 -7.55 -55.61
CA ILE A 533 29.31 -7.08 -54.58
C ILE A 533 28.61 -6.16 -53.59
N CYS A 534 27.94 -5.12 -54.08
CA CYS A 534 27.31 -4.10 -53.23
C CYS A 534 25.98 -4.60 -52.67
N LYS A 535 25.77 -4.40 -51.36
CA LYS A 535 24.56 -4.81 -50.64
C LYS A 535 24.02 -3.67 -49.78
N TYR A 536 22.71 -3.50 -49.77
CA TYR A 536 22.02 -2.54 -48.92
C TYR A 536 20.93 -3.25 -48.13
N THR A 537 20.88 -3.04 -46.82
CA THR A 537 19.86 -3.61 -45.93
C THR A 537 19.09 -2.48 -45.27
N VAL A 538 17.76 -2.58 -45.26
CA VAL A 538 16.84 -1.61 -44.68
C VAL A 538 15.76 -2.35 -43.90
N GLU A 539 15.35 -1.79 -42.76
CA GLU A 539 14.40 -2.43 -41.85
C GLU A 539 13.27 -1.45 -41.48
N HIS A 540 12.03 -1.95 -41.48
CA HIS A 540 10.86 -1.20 -41.03
C HIS A 540 9.97 -2.09 -40.16
N ASP A 541 9.37 -1.47 -39.15
CA ASP A 541 8.44 -2.14 -38.25
C ASP A 541 7.01 -2.20 -38.80
N ILE A 542 6.25 -3.20 -38.34
CA ILE A 542 4.80 -3.29 -38.48
C ILE A 542 4.18 -3.72 -37.15
N ALA A 543 3.52 -2.78 -36.47
CA ALA A 543 2.66 -3.01 -35.32
C ALA A 543 1.22 -3.31 -35.76
N PHE A 544 0.64 -4.38 -35.21
CA PHE A 544 -0.76 -4.76 -35.40
C PHE A 544 -1.62 -4.34 -34.20
N VAL A 545 -2.91 -4.08 -34.44
CA VAL A 545 -3.86 -3.68 -33.37
C VAL A 545 -3.89 -4.74 -32.25
N GLU A 546 -3.79 -4.29 -30.99
CA GLU A 546 -3.88 -5.14 -29.80
C GLU A 546 -5.27 -5.79 -29.69
N ILE A 547 -5.34 -7.12 -29.85
CA ILE A 547 -6.58 -7.89 -29.66
C ILE A 547 -6.63 -8.36 -28.21
N LYS A 548 -7.22 -7.53 -27.33
CA LYS A 548 -7.45 -7.94 -25.93
C LYS A 548 -8.39 -9.16 -25.87
N PRO A 549 -8.02 -10.24 -25.16
CA PRO A 549 -8.87 -11.42 -25.08
C PRO A 549 -10.08 -11.13 -24.19
N THR A 550 -11.25 -11.57 -24.65
CA THR A 550 -12.53 -11.45 -23.95
C THR A 550 -13.06 -12.82 -23.58
N VAL A 551 -13.79 -12.93 -22.46
CA VAL A 551 -14.41 -14.18 -22.03
C VAL A 551 -15.86 -13.92 -21.63
N GLN A 552 -16.75 -14.91 -21.81
CA GLN A 552 -18.16 -14.80 -21.47
C GLN A 552 -18.77 -16.16 -21.08
N LEU A 553 -19.97 -16.14 -20.51
CA LEU A 553 -20.83 -17.30 -20.24
C LEU A 553 -22.16 -17.11 -20.98
N ASP A 554 -22.81 -18.22 -21.36
CA ASP A 554 -24.09 -18.19 -22.10
C ASP A 554 -25.24 -17.51 -21.32
N THR A 555 -25.15 -17.52 -19.98
CA THR A 555 -26.13 -16.88 -19.08
C THR A 555 -25.43 -16.20 -17.91
N THR A 556 -26.09 -15.22 -17.29
CA THR A 556 -25.56 -14.45 -16.15
C THR A 556 -26.31 -14.68 -14.83
N GLU A 557 -27.37 -15.48 -14.82
CA GLU A 557 -28.16 -15.80 -13.63
C GLU A 557 -28.16 -17.30 -13.34
N TYR A 558 -27.82 -17.68 -12.10
CA TYR A 558 -27.73 -19.08 -11.67
C TYR A 558 -28.25 -19.27 -10.24
N CYS A 559 -28.56 -20.51 -9.83
CA CYS A 559 -28.90 -20.83 -8.45
C CYS A 559 -27.72 -21.44 -7.68
N ALA A 560 -27.55 -21.07 -6.40
CA ALA A 560 -26.45 -21.54 -5.55
C ALA A 560 -26.49 -23.03 -5.15
N ASN A 561 -27.44 -23.82 -5.69
CA ASN A 561 -27.46 -25.28 -5.57
C ASN A 561 -27.24 -26.00 -6.90
N ASP A 562 -27.01 -25.27 -8.00
CA ASP A 562 -26.72 -25.83 -9.30
C ASP A 562 -25.27 -26.34 -9.38
N LYS A 563 -25.10 -27.59 -9.79
CA LYS A 563 -23.83 -28.31 -9.84
C LYS A 563 -23.34 -28.56 -11.27
N ASN A 564 -24.04 -28.04 -12.28
CA ASN A 564 -23.61 -28.12 -13.66
C ASN A 564 -22.32 -27.30 -13.87
N GLU A 565 -21.53 -27.72 -14.86
CA GLU A 565 -20.30 -27.05 -15.26
C GLU A 565 -20.56 -26.23 -16.54
N TYR A 566 -20.27 -24.93 -16.50
CA TYR A 566 -20.46 -23.99 -17.60
C TYR A 566 -19.10 -23.51 -18.11
N ALA A 567 -18.68 -23.93 -19.31
CA ALA A 567 -17.42 -23.50 -19.89
C ALA A 567 -17.44 -22.01 -20.26
N PHE A 568 -16.34 -21.30 -20.04
CA PHE A 568 -16.20 -19.93 -20.54
C PHE A 568 -15.88 -19.94 -22.04
N ALA A 569 -16.66 -19.20 -22.83
CA ALA A 569 -16.32 -18.94 -24.22
C ALA A 569 -15.24 -17.85 -24.28
N VAL A 570 -14.11 -18.13 -24.93
CA VAL A 570 -12.94 -17.23 -25.05
C VAL A 570 -12.84 -16.72 -26.49
N SER A 571 -12.59 -15.42 -26.66
CA SER A 571 -12.40 -14.79 -27.97
C SER A 571 -11.15 -13.91 -27.97
N PRO A 572 -10.18 -14.11 -28.90
CA PRO A 572 -10.18 -15.15 -29.94
C PRO A 572 -9.96 -16.57 -29.37
N GLU A 573 -10.44 -17.59 -30.09
CA GLU A 573 -10.56 -18.99 -29.64
C GLU A 573 -9.24 -19.63 -29.15
N ASN A 574 -8.09 -19.14 -29.63
CA ASN A 574 -6.75 -19.64 -29.25
C ASN A 574 -6.02 -18.76 -28.22
N ALA A 575 -6.69 -17.76 -27.63
CA ALA A 575 -6.06 -16.89 -26.63
C ALA A 575 -5.78 -17.64 -25.33
N GLN A 576 -4.53 -17.59 -24.86
CA GLN A 576 -4.21 -18.11 -23.53
C GLN A 576 -4.67 -17.12 -22.46
N VAL A 577 -5.67 -17.54 -21.69
CA VAL A 577 -6.28 -16.78 -20.60
C VAL A 577 -6.26 -17.59 -19.31
N VAL A 578 -5.97 -16.93 -18.19
CA VAL A 578 -6.19 -17.44 -16.84
C VAL A 578 -7.44 -16.76 -16.31
N ILE A 579 -8.52 -17.52 -16.16
CA ILE A 579 -9.79 -17.03 -15.59
C ILE A 579 -9.80 -17.34 -14.09
N SER A 580 -10.20 -16.38 -13.26
CA SER A 580 -10.33 -16.58 -11.82
C SER A 580 -11.52 -15.81 -11.23
N GLY A 581 -12.10 -16.34 -10.16
CA GLY A 581 -13.26 -15.80 -9.47
C GLY A 581 -14.00 -16.87 -8.67
N PRO A 582 -15.12 -16.50 -7.99
CA PRO A 582 -15.95 -17.46 -7.26
C PRO A 582 -16.46 -18.58 -8.18
N GLY A 583 -16.35 -19.83 -7.74
CA GLY A 583 -16.83 -21.00 -8.49
C GLY A 583 -16.09 -21.34 -9.79
N VAL A 584 -14.98 -20.66 -10.12
CA VAL A 584 -14.16 -20.98 -11.29
C VAL A 584 -13.27 -22.19 -11.01
N ILE A 585 -13.24 -23.14 -11.94
CA ILE A 585 -12.39 -24.34 -11.93
C ILE A 585 -11.65 -24.51 -13.27
N PRO A 586 -10.48 -25.18 -13.29
CA PRO A 586 -9.90 -25.69 -14.53
C PRO A 586 -10.72 -26.87 -15.06
N ASN A 587 -10.85 -27.02 -16.38
CA ASN A 587 -11.61 -28.08 -17.02
C ASN A 587 -10.74 -29.08 -17.78
N ASN A 588 -11.33 -30.21 -18.18
CA ASN A 588 -10.62 -31.33 -18.82
C ASN A 588 -10.07 -31.01 -20.22
N ALA A 589 -10.45 -29.88 -20.83
CA ALA A 589 -9.93 -29.41 -22.11
C ALA A 589 -8.73 -28.45 -21.96
N GLY A 590 -8.29 -28.16 -20.72
CA GLY A 590 -7.22 -27.21 -20.44
C GLY A 590 -7.67 -25.74 -20.37
N GLY A 591 -8.98 -25.49 -20.48
CA GLY A 591 -9.60 -24.18 -20.24
C GLY A 591 -10.15 -24.06 -18.82
N PHE A 592 -11.08 -23.11 -18.65
CA PHE A 592 -11.76 -22.86 -17.38
C PHE A 592 -13.28 -23.01 -17.54
N SER A 593 -13.94 -23.36 -16.44
CA SER A 593 -15.39 -23.46 -16.33
C SER A 593 -15.88 -22.89 -15.00
N PHE A 594 -17.16 -22.54 -14.93
CA PHE A 594 -17.86 -22.05 -13.75
C PHE A 594 -18.83 -23.12 -13.20
N ILE A 595 -18.79 -23.37 -11.88
CA ILE A 595 -19.78 -24.20 -11.17
C ILE A 595 -20.52 -23.31 -10.14
N PRO A 596 -21.83 -23.05 -10.32
CA PRO A 596 -22.59 -22.15 -9.45
C PRO A 596 -22.56 -22.52 -7.96
N ALA A 597 -22.71 -23.80 -7.61
CA ALA A 597 -22.66 -24.29 -6.23
C ALA A 597 -21.27 -24.25 -5.57
N ALA A 598 -20.22 -23.87 -6.32
CA ALA A 598 -18.88 -23.59 -5.78
C ALA A 598 -18.63 -22.09 -5.55
N ALA A 599 -19.59 -21.22 -5.86
CA ALA A 599 -19.53 -19.78 -5.68
C ALA A 599 -20.36 -19.28 -4.49
N THR A 600 -20.09 -18.03 -4.08
CA THR A 600 -20.84 -17.33 -3.02
C THR A 600 -22.08 -16.65 -3.57
N VAL A 601 -23.21 -16.73 -2.85
CA VAL A 601 -24.46 -16.02 -3.17
C VAL A 601 -24.21 -14.52 -3.26
N GLY A 602 -24.73 -13.88 -4.33
CA GLY A 602 -24.55 -12.45 -4.61
C GLY A 602 -24.26 -12.20 -6.08
N THR A 603 -23.89 -10.96 -6.41
CA THR A 603 -23.41 -10.58 -7.75
C THR A 603 -21.90 -10.37 -7.71
N PHE A 604 -21.17 -10.95 -8.65
CA PHE A 604 -19.71 -10.87 -8.73
C PHE A 604 -19.22 -10.94 -10.19
N GLY A 605 -18.08 -10.31 -10.44
CA GLY A 605 -17.35 -10.42 -11.71
C GLY A 605 -16.27 -11.51 -11.68
N PHE A 606 -15.61 -11.69 -12.81
CA PHE A 606 -14.45 -12.57 -12.97
C PHE A 606 -13.22 -11.76 -13.37
N LEU A 607 -12.03 -12.32 -13.17
CA LEU A 607 -10.77 -11.74 -13.65
C LEU A 607 -10.20 -12.58 -14.80
N VAL A 608 -9.77 -11.92 -15.86
CA VAL A 608 -9.03 -12.49 -17.00
C VAL A 608 -7.61 -11.98 -16.96
N ASN A 609 -6.63 -12.88 -16.79
CA ASN A 609 -5.21 -12.54 -16.63
C ASN A 609 -4.89 -11.54 -15.48
N GLY A 610 -5.85 -11.30 -14.59
CA GLY A 610 -5.77 -10.33 -13.48
C GLY A 610 -6.51 -9.01 -13.71
N GLU A 611 -6.96 -8.71 -14.94
CA GLU A 611 -7.86 -7.58 -15.23
C GLU A 611 -9.34 -7.99 -15.10
N ASP A 612 -10.25 -7.03 -14.90
CA ASP A 612 -11.70 -7.29 -14.82
C ASP A 612 -12.26 -7.76 -16.17
N ALA A 613 -13.02 -8.87 -16.18
CA ALA A 613 -13.65 -9.42 -17.37
C ALA A 613 -14.77 -8.53 -17.96
N GLY A 614 -15.25 -7.52 -17.22
CA GLY A 614 -16.24 -6.56 -17.68
C GLY A 614 -17.70 -7.06 -17.67
N PHE A 615 -17.95 -8.27 -17.15
CA PHE A 615 -19.29 -8.82 -16.94
C PHE A 615 -19.45 -9.43 -15.54
N ASN A 616 -20.70 -9.47 -15.07
CA ASN A 616 -21.04 -10.00 -13.75
C ASN A 616 -22.02 -11.18 -13.87
N VAL A 617 -21.88 -12.14 -12.96
CA VAL A 617 -22.85 -13.21 -12.69
C VAL A 617 -23.58 -12.91 -11.38
N THR A 618 -24.89 -13.18 -11.35
CA THR A 618 -25.72 -13.14 -10.14
C THR A 618 -26.14 -14.54 -9.73
N LEU A 619 -25.69 -14.95 -8.54
CA LEU A 619 -25.99 -16.25 -7.94
C LEU A 619 -27.07 -16.10 -6.86
N PHE A 620 -28.26 -16.63 -7.13
CA PHE A 620 -29.39 -16.57 -6.22
C PHE A 620 -29.35 -17.71 -5.19
N ALA A 621 -29.65 -17.41 -3.93
CA ALA A 621 -29.85 -18.45 -2.92
C ALA A 621 -31.18 -19.19 -3.18
N PRO A 622 -31.21 -20.54 -3.12
CA PRO A 622 -32.44 -21.29 -3.28
C PRO A 622 -33.46 -20.95 -2.18
N PRO A 623 -34.78 -21.01 -2.48
CA PRO A 623 -35.82 -20.88 -1.48
C PRO A 623 -35.70 -21.96 -0.41
N VAL A 624 -36.09 -21.62 0.81
CA VAL A 624 -36.19 -22.57 1.93
C VAL A 624 -37.58 -22.42 2.53
N ALA A 625 -38.46 -23.40 2.29
CA ALA A 625 -39.83 -23.38 2.80
C ALA A 625 -39.86 -23.61 4.32
N GLY A 626 -40.62 -22.78 5.04
CA GLY A 626 -40.67 -22.76 6.50
C GLY A 626 -42.05 -22.38 7.00
N ILE A 627 -42.57 -23.16 7.96
CA ILE A 627 -43.88 -22.97 8.58
C ILE A 627 -43.72 -23.11 10.09
N SER A 628 -44.39 -22.26 10.87
CA SER A 628 -44.53 -22.40 12.32
C SER A 628 -46.01 -22.24 12.70
N PRO A 629 -46.76 -23.35 12.84
CA PRO A 629 -48.13 -23.32 13.32
C PRO A 629 -48.19 -23.34 14.85
N LYS A 630 -49.15 -22.63 15.43
CA LYS A 630 -49.45 -22.63 16.87
C LYS A 630 -50.92 -22.36 17.14
N GLN A 631 -51.45 -22.86 18.26
CA GLN A 631 -52.76 -22.43 18.76
C GLN A 631 -52.61 -21.24 19.72
N VAL A 632 -53.53 -20.28 19.66
CA VAL A 632 -53.68 -19.15 20.59
C VAL A 632 -55.18 -18.98 20.85
N GLY A 633 -55.65 -19.29 22.06
CA GLY A 633 -57.09 -19.36 22.35
C GLY A 633 -57.82 -20.27 21.34
N ASN A 634 -58.98 -19.83 20.83
CA ASN A 634 -59.69 -20.50 19.73
C ASN A 634 -59.17 -20.10 18.32
N GLN A 635 -57.87 -19.91 18.13
CA GLN A 635 -57.28 -19.65 16.82
C GLN A 635 -56.06 -20.53 16.55
N LEU A 636 -56.05 -21.20 15.39
CA LEU A 636 -54.85 -21.77 14.80
C LEU A 636 -54.17 -20.69 13.95
N VAL A 637 -52.97 -20.29 14.35
CA VAL A 637 -52.15 -19.27 13.70
C VAL A 637 -50.97 -19.95 13.00
N ILE A 638 -50.93 -19.87 11.67
CA ILE A 638 -49.92 -20.49 10.82
C ILE A 638 -48.99 -19.41 10.30
N SER A 639 -47.82 -19.26 10.92
CA SER A 639 -46.81 -18.28 10.49
C SER A 639 -45.92 -18.83 9.38
N ASN A 640 -45.66 -18.01 8.35
CA ASN A 640 -44.63 -18.28 7.35
C ASN A 640 -43.24 -17.95 7.94
N THR A 641 -42.29 -18.88 7.86
CA THR A 641 -40.90 -18.72 8.31
C THR A 641 -39.89 -19.00 7.19
N SER A 642 -40.36 -19.02 5.94
CA SER A 642 -39.55 -19.27 4.76
C SER A 642 -38.46 -18.22 4.52
N LYS A 643 -37.40 -18.61 3.81
CA LYS A 643 -36.30 -17.74 3.36
C LYS A 643 -36.14 -17.79 1.84
N ASN A 644 -35.58 -16.72 1.28
CA ASN A 644 -35.23 -16.58 -0.15
C ASN A 644 -36.41 -16.85 -1.11
N ALA A 645 -37.64 -16.52 -0.68
CA ALA A 645 -38.87 -16.83 -1.38
C ALA A 645 -39.85 -15.63 -1.33
N ASN A 646 -40.61 -15.44 -2.40
CA ASN A 646 -41.56 -14.33 -2.58
C ASN A 646 -43.00 -14.78 -2.93
N LYS A 647 -43.20 -16.05 -3.32
CA LYS A 647 -44.51 -16.65 -3.60
C LYS A 647 -44.70 -17.94 -2.82
N PHE A 648 -45.90 -18.14 -2.25
CA PHE A 648 -46.22 -19.27 -1.38
C PHE A 648 -47.53 -19.95 -1.80
N ASP A 649 -47.43 -21.23 -2.17
CA ASP A 649 -48.59 -22.07 -2.48
C ASP A 649 -48.80 -23.07 -1.32
N TRP A 650 -49.92 -22.95 -0.62
CA TRP A 650 -50.24 -23.72 0.58
C TRP A 650 -51.26 -24.83 0.30
N SER A 651 -51.26 -25.86 1.14
CA SER A 651 -52.35 -26.84 1.23
C SER A 651 -52.60 -27.21 2.69
N ILE A 652 -53.83 -26.99 3.15
CA ILE A 652 -54.25 -27.18 4.55
C ILE A 652 -55.32 -28.29 4.57
N ASN A 653 -55.00 -29.43 5.19
CA ASN A 653 -55.79 -30.66 5.13
C ASN A 653 -56.22 -31.04 3.70
N GLY A 654 -55.32 -30.84 2.72
CA GLY A 654 -55.54 -31.11 1.30
C GLY A 654 -56.14 -29.95 0.50
N THR A 655 -56.84 -29.01 1.15
CA THR A 655 -57.43 -27.83 0.48
C THR A 655 -56.33 -26.85 0.05
N PRO A 656 -56.18 -26.53 -1.25
CA PRO A 656 -55.15 -25.60 -1.73
C PRO A 656 -55.53 -24.14 -1.45
N GLN A 657 -54.53 -23.31 -1.10
CA GLN A 657 -54.65 -21.85 -1.02
C GLN A 657 -53.33 -21.19 -1.47
N THR A 658 -53.37 -20.33 -2.48
CA THR A 658 -52.22 -19.52 -2.90
C THR A 658 -52.23 -18.19 -2.16
N THR A 659 -51.10 -17.78 -1.56
CA THR A 659 -50.97 -16.45 -0.94
C THR A 659 -49.65 -15.77 -1.32
N THR A 660 -49.71 -14.46 -1.54
CA THR A 660 -48.55 -13.60 -1.84
C THR A 660 -48.07 -12.81 -0.62
N ASN A 661 -48.67 -13.05 0.55
CA ASN A 661 -48.47 -12.26 1.77
C ASN A 661 -47.76 -13.10 2.84
N LEU A 662 -46.86 -12.47 3.61
CA LEU A 662 -46.17 -13.06 4.76
C LEU A 662 -47.03 -13.10 6.03
N ASN A 663 -48.18 -12.41 6.05
CA ASN A 663 -49.14 -12.44 7.16
C ASN A 663 -49.49 -13.88 7.56
N PRO A 664 -49.58 -14.21 8.86
CA PRO A 664 -50.01 -15.52 9.31
C PRO A 664 -51.41 -15.87 8.80
N ILE A 665 -51.60 -17.11 8.35
CA ILE A 665 -52.94 -17.63 8.05
C ILE A 665 -53.60 -17.97 9.40
N VAL A 666 -54.71 -17.31 9.72
CA VAL A 666 -55.45 -17.50 10.97
C VAL A 666 -56.75 -18.25 10.68
N ILE A 667 -56.94 -19.38 11.35
CA ILE A 667 -58.15 -20.21 11.27
C ILE A 667 -58.82 -20.18 12.64
N ASN A 668 -60.03 -19.64 12.70
CA ASN A 668 -60.84 -19.69 13.92
C ASN A 668 -61.30 -21.13 14.18
N LEU A 669 -61.06 -21.60 15.39
CA LEU A 669 -61.49 -22.91 15.87
C LEU A 669 -62.91 -22.81 16.41
N THR A 670 -63.70 -23.83 16.10
CA THR A 670 -65.10 -24.01 16.54
C THR A 670 -65.24 -25.41 17.16
N PRO A 671 -66.35 -25.73 17.85
CA PRO A 671 -66.61 -27.08 18.35
C PRO A 671 -66.56 -28.18 17.27
N ASN A 672 -66.76 -27.82 16.00
CA ASN A 672 -66.77 -28.74 14.85
C ASN A 672 -65.46 -28.69 14.01
N SER A 673 -64.46 -27.93 14.44
CA SER A 673 -63.17 -27.86 13.73
C SER A 673 -62.37 -29.15 13.92
N PRO A 674 -61.61 -29.61 12.90
CA PRO A 674 -60.80 -30.82 13.03
C PRO A 674 -59.72 -30.64 14.10
N THR A 675 -59.45 -31.72 14.84
CA THR A 675 -58.40 -31.73 15.87
C THR A 675 -57.00 -31.83 15.28
N GLU A 676 -56.83 -32.44 14.11
CA GLU A 676 -55.54 -32.58 13.41
C GLU A 676 -55.47 -31.73 12.14
N TRP A 677 -54.32 -31.07 11.96
CA TRP A 677 -54.03 -30.22 10.81
C TRP A 677 -52.69 -30.59 10.19
N ARG A 678 -52.72 -31.00 8.91
CA ARG A 678 -51.56 -31.14 8.05
C ARG A 678 -51.45 -29.93 7.14
N ILE A 679 -50.35 -29.20 7.27
CA ILE A 679 -50.10 -27.94 6.56
C ILE A 679 -48.86 -28.13 5.68
N THR A 680 -49.06 -28.12 4.37
CA THR A 680 -47.99 -28.15 3.36
C THR A 680 -47.81 -26.76 2.77
N GLN A 681 -46.56 -26.37 2.48
CA GLN A 681 -46.21 -25.15 1.78
C GLN A 681 -45.18 -25.45 0.69
N VAL A 682 -45.35 -24.82 -0.48
CA VAL A 682 -44.34 -24.70 -1.52
C VAL A 682 -43.91 -23.24 -1.59
N ALA A 683 -42.61 -22.98 -1.41
CA ALA A 683 -42.02 -21.65 -1.45
C ALA A 683 -41.20 -21.49 -2.74
N THR A 684 -41.48 -20.43 -3.50
CA THR A 684 -40.83 -20.10 -4.77
C THR A 684 -39.98 -18.83 -4.60
N GLY A 685 -38.76 -18.85 -5.16
CA GLY A 685 -37.80 -17.75 -5.12
C GLY A 685 -37.49 -17.20 -6.52
N ALA A 686 -36.20 -16.97 -6.80
CA ALA A 686 -35.73 -16.61 -8.15
C ALA A 686 -36.06 -17.71 -9.18
N ALA A 687 -36.34 -17.32 -10.42
CA ALA A 687 -36.83 -18.26 -11.45
C ALA A 687 -35.81 -19.35 -11.83
N VAL A 688 -34.51 -19.06 -11.71
CA VAL A 688 -33.41 -20.03 -11.92
C VAL A 688 -33.27 -21.04 -10.77
N CYS A 689 -33.96 -20.86 -9.65
CA CYS A 689 -33.88 -21.74 -8.49
C CYS A 689 -35.08 -22.72 -8.42
N PRO A 690 -34.85 -24.01 -8.08
CA PRO A 690 -35.93 -24.96 -7.85
C PRO A 690 -36.76 -24.58 -6.61
N VAL A 691 -38.06 -24.85 -6.66
CA VAL A 691 -38.98 -24.58 -5.54
C VAL A 691 -38.68 -25.46 -4.31
N SER A 692 -38.94 -24.92 -3.12
CA SER A 692 -38.78 -25.62 -1.85
C SER A 692 -40.13 -26.06 -1.30
N ARG A 693 -40.20 -27.21 -0.62
CA ARG A 693 -41.44 -27.76 -0.06
C ARG A 693 -41.23 -28.22 1.38
N THR A 694 -42.18 -27.91 2.25
CA THR A 694 -42.23 -28.46 3.62
C THR A 694 -43.66 -28.84 4.02
N SER A 695 -43.80 -29.70 5.03
CA SER A 695 -45.08 -30.22 5.55
C SER A 695 -44.99 -30.39 7.06
N VAL A 696 -45.87 -29.74 7.81
CA VAL A 696 -45.92 -29.77 9.28
C VAL A 696 -47.30 -30.26 9.74
N GLY A 697 -47.33 -31.01 10.85
CA GLY A 697 -48.56 -31.41 11.54
C GLY A 697 -48.74 -30.64 12.86
N ILE A 698 -49.99 -30.35 13.24
CA ILE A 698 -50.33 -29.80 14.57
C ILE A 698 -51.70 -30.32 15.03
N THR A 699 -51.85 -30.47 16.35
CA THR A 699 -53.12 -30.83 17.00
C THR A 699 -53.69 -29.63 17.76
N THR A 700 -55.01 -29.41 17.70
CA THR A 700 -55.71 -28.27 18.31
C THR A 700 -56.94 -28.69 19.11
N LYS A 701 -57.34 -27.90 20.12
CA LYS A 701 -58.53 -28.15 20.96
C LYS A 701 -59.30 -26.85 21.24
N TYR A 702 -60.61 -26.84 20.97
CA TYR A 702 -61.51 -25.73 21.31
C TYR A 702 -61.67 -25.53 22.83
N VAL A 703 -61.82 -24.28 23.28
CA VAL A 703 -61.95 -23.87 24.69
C VAL A 703 -63.11 -22.87 24.83
N GLU A 704 -63.97 -23.03 25.83
CA GLU A 704 -65.00 -22.02 26.15
C GLU A 704 -64.47 -21.06 27.22
N GLU A 705 -64.58 -19.75 26.97
CA GLU A 705 -64.00 -18.69 27.84
C GLU A 705 -65.10 -17.72 28.31
N PRO A 706 -65.16 -17.35 29.61
CA PRO A 706 -66.10 -16.37 30.15
C PRO A 706 -65.61 -14.92 29.94
N PRO A 707 -66.52 -13.92 30.00
CA PRO A 707 -66.18 -12.52 29.70
C PRO A 707 -65.33 -11.84 30.79
N VAL A 708 -64.35 -11.03 30.37
CA VAL A 708 -63.43 -10.27 31.24
C VAL A 708 -63.70 -8.76 31.12
N SER A 709 -63.45 -8.00 32.20
CA SER A 709 -63.69 -6.54 32.26
C SER A 709 -62.63 -5.75 31.47
N ASN A 710 -63.10 -4.89 30.56
CA ASN A 710 -62.27 -4.17 29.58
C ASN A 710 -61.34 -3.09 30.18
N CYS A 711 -61.71 -2.47 31.31
CA CYS A 711 -61.01 -1.27 31.79
C CYS A 711 -59.50 -1.50 32.05
N VAL A 712 -59.15 -2.63 32.69
CA VAL A 712 -57.79 -2.93 33.13
C VAL A 712 -56.85 -3.13 31.95
N ASP A 713 -57.26 -3.88 30.93
CA ASP A 713 -56.44 -4.15 29.75
C ASP A 713 -56.32 -2.94 28.83
N GLU A 714 -57.36 -2.10 28.74
CA GLU A 714 -57.27 -0.77 28.12
C GLU A 714 -56.22 0.11 28.83
N ALA A 715 -56.23 0.17 30.16
CA ALA A 715 -55.30 0.98 30.95
C ALA A 715 -53.85 0.48 30.83
N LYS A 716 -53.63 -0.84 30.92
CA LYS A 716 -52.32 -1.47 30.65
C LYS A 716 -51.83 -1.14 29.24
N THR A 717 -52.70 -1.22 28.24
CA THR A 717 -52.37 -0.90 26.84
C THR A 717 -52.04 0.58 26.64
N ALA A 718 -52.74 1.49 27.33
CA ALA A 718 -52.47 2.92 27.29
C ALA A 718 -51.12 3.28 27.92
N ILE A 719 -50.84 2.79 29.13
CA ILE A 719 -49.58 3.06 29.84
C ILE A 719 -48.37 2.52 29.06
N LEU A 720 -48.47 1.32 28.47
CA LEU A 720 -47.43 0.76 27.60
C LEU A 720 -47.28 1.47 26.25
N ARG A 721 -48.27 2.23 25.80
CA ARG A 721 -48.17 3.11 24.62
C ARG A 721 -47.43 4.39 24.97
N ASP A 722 -47.79 5.05 26.07
CA ASP A 722 -47.15 6.29 26.51
C ASP A 722 -45.67 6.04 26.92
N LEU A 723 -45.32 4.87 27.49
CA LEU A 723 -43.91 4.49 27.74
C LEU A 723 -43.05 4.57 26.47
N LYS A 724 -43.59 4.18 25.31
CA LYS A 724 -42.81 4.23 24.04
C LYS A 724 -42.50 5.65 23.60
N ILE A 725 -43.37 6.61 23.93
CA ILE A 725 -43.14 8.04 23.70
C ILE A 725 -42.05 8.56 24.65
N LEU A 726 -42.13 8.16 25.93
CA LEU A 726 -41.14 8.52 26.95
C LEU A 726 -39.73 7.98 26.63
N LEU A 727 -39.62 6.74 26.16
CA LEU A 727 -38.35 6.13 25.73
C LEU A 727 -37.79 6.70 24.42
N ALA A 728 -38.64 7.28 23.57
CA ALA A 728 -38.22 8.01 22.37
C ALA A 728 -37.79 9.46 22.65
N THR A 729 -38.09 9.99 23.85
CA THR A 729 -37.76 11.36 24.24
C THR A 729 -36.28 11.45 24.64
N LYS A 730 -35.50 12.19 23.86
CA LYS A 730 -34.08 12.46 24.14
C LYS A 730 -33.92 13.62 25.14
N PRO A 731 -32.85 13.64 25.97
CA PRO A 731 -32.47 14.84 26.72
C PRO A 731 -32.08 15.99 25.77
N ASP A 732 -32.15 17.22 26.27
CA ASP A 732 -31.66 18.40 25.57
C ASP A 732 -30.14 18.57 25.69
N GLU A 733 -29.52 19.25 24.73
CA GLU A 733 -28.07 19.47 24.69
C GLU A 733 -27.55 20.36 25.85
N ALA A 734 -28.43 21.15 26.48
CA ALA A 734 -28.09 21.97 27.65
C ALA A 734 -28.37 21.26 29.00
N GLY A 735 -28.88 20.03 28.98
CA GLY A 735 -29.17 19.22 30.18
C GLY A 735 -30.34 19.71 31.06
N VAL A 736 -31.11 20.71 30.62
CA VAL A 736 -32.19 21.35 31.38
C VAL A 736 -33.33 20.39 31.70
N ILE A 737 -33.72 19.52 30.75
CA ILE A 737 -34.83 18.57 30.94
C ILE A 737 -34.38 17.25 31.57
N GLY A 738 -33.06 16.98 31.64
CA GLY A 738 -32.52 15.67 32.02
C GLY A 738 -33.02 15.15 33.36
N ASN A 739 -33.13 16.01 34.38
CA ASN A 739 -33.68 15.65 35.69
C ASN A 739 -35.17 15.26 35.61
N ILE A 740 -36.00 16.04 34.89
CA ILE A 740 -37.44 15.77 34.74
C ILE A 740 -37.66 14.49 33.91
N LEU A 741 -36.87 14.27 32.85
CA LEU A 741 -36.90 13.05 32.04
C LEU A 741 -36.60 11.82 32.90
N VAL A 742 -35.54 11.87 33.72
CA VAL A 742 -35.16 10.79 34.66
C VAL A 742 -36.25 10.56 35.72
N GLN A 743 -36.80 11.60 36.35
CA GLN A 743 -37.90 11.44 37.31
C GLN A 743 -39.17 10.86 36.65
N THR A 744 -39.48 11.27 35.41
CA THR A 744 -40.63 10.74 34.65
C THR A 744 -40.43 9.27 34.29
N GLN A 745 -39.23 8.87 33.86
CA GLN A 745 -38.87 7.47 33.63
C GLN A 745 -38.93 6.64 34.92
N SER A 746 -38.52 7.21 36.05
CA SER A 746 -38.60 6.57 37.37
C SER A 746 -40.04 6.22 37.78
N ILE A 747 -41.00 7.14 37.61
CA ILE A 747 -42.40 6.86 37.97
C ILE A 747 -43.12 5.94 36.97
N TYR A 748 -42.72 5.91 35.70
CA TYR A 748 -43.23 4.94 34.73
C TYR A 748 -42.74 3.52 35.03
N GLY A 749 -41.43 3.36 35.30
CA GLY A 749 -40.82 2.05 35.57
C GLY A 749 -40.69 1.16 34.33
N GLY A 750 -40.59 -0.15 34.54
CA GLY A 750 -40.52 -1.14 33.46
C GLY A 750 -39.21 -1.11 32.66
N THR A 751 -38.11 -0.59 33.23
CA THR A 751 -36.80 -0.51 32.58
C THR A 751 -35.68 -1.04 33.48
N SER A 752 -34.52 -1.37 32.91
CA SER A 752 -33.36 -1.82 33.69
C SER A 752 -32.78 -0.77 34.64
N GLY A 753 -33.01 0.51 34.38
CA GLY A 753 -32.64 1.62 35.28
C GLY A 753 -33.70 1.97 36.32
N PHE A 754 -34.97 1.69 36.03
CA PHE A 754 -36.12 2.02 36.89
C PHE A 754 -37.10 0.84 36.93
N ASN A 755 -37.06 0.10 38.04
CA ASN A 755 -37.78 -1.17 38.26
C ASN A 755 -38.74 -1.13 39.48
N LYS A 756 -39.25 0.06 39.80
CA LYS A 756 -40.18 0.33 40.91
C LYS A 756 -41.30 1.33 40.53
N GLY A 757 -41.51 1.57 39.24
CA GLY A 757 -42.54 2.49 38.77
C GLY A 757 -43.91 1.81 38.61
N VAL A 758 -44.86 2.54 38.04
CA VAL A 758 -46.23 2.04 37.84
C VAL A 758 -46.28 0.73 37.05
N ILE A 759 -45.44 0.57 36.01
CA ILE A 759 -45.47 -0.63 35.15
C ILE A 759 -45.03 -1.88 35.91
N ASP A 760 -44.08 -1.76 36.83
CA ASP A 760 -43.53 -2.88 37.61
C ASP A 760 -44.55 -3.44 38.63
N ARG A 761 -45.57 -2.65 39.00
CA ARG A 761 -46.63 -2.99 39.97
C ARG A 761 -48.03 -2.59 39.46
N ILE A 762 -48.27 -2.69 38.16
CA ILE A 762 -49.42 -2.06 37.50
C ILE A 762 -50.78 -2.48 38.06
N ASP A 763 -50.92 -3.72 38.52
CA ASP A 763 -52.15 -4.22 39.14
C ASP A 763 -52.37 -3.72 40.59
N ASP A 764 -51.32 -3.34 41.35
CA ASP A 764 -51.48 -2.66 42.65
C ASP A 764 -51.94 -1.20 42.46
N PHE A 765 -51.47 -0.53 41.41
CA PHE A 765 -51.89 0.82 41.06
C PHE A 765 -53.32 0.86 40.50
N LEU A 766 -53.67 -0.04 39.58
CA LEU A 766 -55.02 -0.11 39.00
C LEU A 766 -56.08 -0.65 39.98
N SER A 767 -55.68 -1.35 41.05
CA SER A 767 -56.58 -1.73 42.17
C SER A 767 -56.55 -0.76 43.35
N GLY A 768 -55.79 0.33 43.29
CA GLY A 768 -55.71 1.37 44.32
C GLY A 768 -54.91 1.02 45.58
N LYS A 769 -54.31 -0.17 45.67
CA LYS A 769 -53.47 -0.58 46.81
C LYS A 769 -52.23 0.31 46.98
N ALA A 770 -51.69 0.83 45.87
CA ALA A 770 -50.52 1.70 45.85
C ALA A 770 -50.85 3.20 45.95
N ASN A 771 -52.10 3.58 46.26
CA ASN A 771 -52.51 4.99 46.27
C ASN A 771 -51.69 5.88 47.22
N SER A 772 -51.21 5.35 48.34
CA SER A 772 -50.31 6.06 49.28
C SER A 772 -48.98 6.50 48.66
N GLU A 773 -48.53 5.85 47.58
CA GLU A 773 -47.29 6.16 46.87
C GLU A 773 -47.51 7.29 45.84
N VAL A 774 -48.73 7.42 45.31
CA VAL A 774 -49.08 8.34 44.21
C VAL A 774 -48.78 9.80 44.55
N GLN A 775 -49.08 10.26 45.77
CA GLN A 775 -48.79 11.65 46.17
C GLN A 775 -47.30 11.96 46.05
N VAL A 776 -46.45 11.08 46.58
CA VAL A 776 -44.98 11.24 46.58
C VAL A 776 -44.42 11.18 45.16
N MET A 777 -45.02 10.37 44.28
CA MET A 777 -44.62 10.24 42.88
C MET A 777 -44.96 11.47 42.02
N PHE A 778 -46.13 12.10 42.23
CA PHE A 778 -46.63 13.13 41.32
C PHE A 778 -46.52 14.57 41.84
N GLU A 779 -46.78 14.84 43.13
CA GLU A 779 -46.92 16.21 43.65
C GLU A 779 -45.66 17.06 43.41
N LYS A 780 -44.49 16.50 43.74
CA LYS A 780 -43.20 17.16 43.52
C LYS A 780 -42.86 17.27 42.02
N LEU A 781 -43.07 16.19 41.26
CA LEU A 781 -42.67 16.13 39.84
C LEU A 781 -43.50 17.09 38.98
N TRP A 782 -44.81 17.21 39.22
CA TRP A 782 -45.64 18.20 38.56
C TRP A 782 -45.23 19.63 38.92
N PHE A 783 -44.91 19.90 40.19
CA PHE A 783 -44.41 21.22 40.60
C PHE A 783 -43.08 21.57 39.91
N GLU A 784 -42.10 20.66 39.89
CA GLU A 784 -40.83 20.90 39.18
C GLU A 784 -41.04 21.08 37.67
N THR A 785 -41.87 20.23 37.04
CA THR A 785 -42.14 20.27 35.59
C THR A 785 -42.88 21.53 35.18
N PHE A 786 -43.97 21.90 35.87
CA PHE A 786 -44.71 23.13 35.63
C PHE A 786 -43.83 24.38 35.78
N ASN A 787 -43.06 24.48 36.86
CA ASN A 787 -42.16 25.62 37.06
C ASN A 787 -41.10 25.72 35.95
N MET A 788 -40.62 24.59 35.42
CA MET A 788 -39.72 24.57 34.27
C MET A 788 -40.44 25.10 33.01
N ILE A 789 -41.65 24.61 32.69
CA ILE A 789 -42.46 25.08 31.55
C ILE A 789 -42.67 26.61 31.58
N ILE A 790 -42.91 27.20 32.75
CA ILE A 790 -43.07 28.66 32.88
C ILE A 790 -41.74 29.39 32.67
N LYS A 791 -40.64 28.94 33.29
CA LYS A 791 -39.31 29.55 33.18
C LYS A 791 -38.74 29.49 31.76
N THR A 792 -39.02 28.41 31.04
CA THR A 792 -38.51 28.09 29.70
C THR A 792 -39.37 28.71 28.58
N SER A 793 -40.28 29.64 28.90
CA SER A 793 -41.17 30.31 27.93
C SER A 793 -40.48 31.15 26.85
N THR A 794 -39.16 31.37 26.94
CA THR A 794 -38.32 31.99 25.90
C THR A 794 -37.58 30.98 25.01
N GLN A 795 -37.72 29.67 25.26
CA GLN A 795 -36.99 28.58 24.59
C GLN A 795 -37.98 27.52 24.07
N PRO A 796 -38.62 27.74 22.91
CA PRO A 796 -39.83 27.01 22.50
C PRO A 796 -39.63 25.50 22.35
N GLU A 797 -38.50 25.02 21.82
CA GLU A 797 -38.27 23.57 21.69
C GLU A 797 -38.05 22.87 23.05
N ILE A 798 -37.40 23.52 24.01
CA ILE A 798 -37.24 22.97 25.36
C ILE A 798 -38.59 23.02 26.10
N GLN A 799 -39.37 24.09 25.95
CA GLN A 799 -40.73 24.18 26.52
C GLN A 799 -41.66 23.09 25.96
N LYS A 800 -41.57 22.79 24.66
CA LYS A 800 -42.31 21.74 23.96
C LYS A 800 -41.94 20.33 24.46
N LEU A 801 -40.66 20.05 24.69
CA LEU A 801 -40.22 18.79 25.32
C LEU A 801 -40.74 18.67 26.77
N LEU A 802 -40.71 19.75 27.54
CA LEU A 802 -41.27 19.78 28.90
C LEU A 802 -42.80 19.57 28.91
N MET A 803 -43.53 20.15 27.95
CA MET A 803 -44.97 19.90 27.78
C MET A 803 -45.26 18.43 27.45
N ILE A 804 -44.47 17.78 26.60
CA ILE A 804 -44.59 16.34 26.30
C ILE A 804 -44.41 15.50 27.59
N LEU A 805 -43.40 15.82 28.40
CA LEU A 805 -43.17 15.11 29.67
C LEU A 805 -44.31 15.36 30.67
N PHE A 806 -44.84 16.58 30.76
CA PHE A 806 -45.99 16.90 31.61
C PHE A 806 -47.26 16.16 31.17
N GLU A 807 -47.54 16.09 29.86
CA GLU A 807 -48.66 15.29 29.32
C GLU A 807 -48.54 13.81 29.68
N LEU A 808 -47.35 13.22 29.58
CA LEU A 808 -47.12 11.82 29.94
C LEU A 808 -47.32 11.58 31.46
N GLN A 809 -46.81 12.47 32.31
CA GLN A 809 -47.04 12.40 33.77
C GLN A 809 -48.55 12.45 34.09
N ILE A 810 -49.30 13.36 33.46
CA ILE A 810 -50.74 13.51 33.70
C ILE A 810 -51.53 12.30 33.18
N ARG A 811 -51.18 11.76 31.99
CA ARG A 811 -51.81 10.54 31.45
C ARG A 811 -51.58 9.33 32.34
N LEU A 812 -50.37 9.14 32.86
CA LEU A 812 -50.07 8.03 33.77
C LEU A 812 -50.98 8.07 35.01
N PHE A 813 -51.09 9.22 35.65
CA PHE A 813 -51.96 9.44 36.81
C PHE A 813 -53.44 9.12 36.51
N TYR A 814 -54.00 9.67 35.42
CA TYR A 814 -55.40 9.39 35.07
C TYR A 814 -55.64 7.92 34.67
N ASN A 815 -54.72 7.29 33.92
CA ASN A 815 -54.82 5.87 33.58
C ASN A 815 -54.74 4.96 34.82
N VAL A 816 -53.94 5.33 35.84
CA VAL A 816 -53.89 4.64 37.14
C VAL A 816 -55.20 4.77 37.92
N MET A 817 -55.77 5.97 37.99
CA MET A 817 -56.97 6.24 38.79
C MET A 817 -58.27 5.75 38.13
N GLY A 818 -58.35 5.79 36.80
CA GLY A 818 -59.62 5.65 36.06
C GLY A 818 -60.28 4.26 36.10
N CYS A 819 -59.54 3.21 36.48
CA CYS A 819 -60.09 1.85 36.63
C CYS A 819 -60.26 1.39 38.09
N GLN A 820 -59.92 2.23 39.07
CA GLN A 820 -60.16 1.94 40.48
C GLN A 820 -61.66 1.94 40.80
N SER A 821 -62.04 1.30 41.91
CA SER A 821 -63.43 1.34 42.41
C SER A 821 -63.72 2.63 43.18
N ASN A 822 -65.00 2.98 43.32
CA ASN A 822 -65.41 4.17 44.06
C ASN A 822 -65.03 4.12 45.56
N GLU A 823 -64.80 2.93 46.11
CA GLU A 823 -64.35 2.70 47.48
C GLU A 823 -62.85 3.01 47.62
N ALA A 824 -62.03 2.55 46.68
CA ALA A 824 -60.58 2.84 46.64
C ALA A 824 -60.30 4.34 46.42
N LEU A 825 -61.07 5.00 45.56
CA LEU A 825 -60.98 6.45 45.34
C LEU A 825 -61.41 7.24 46.59
N LYS A 826 -62.48 6.82 47.29
CA LYS A 826 -62.89 7.43 48.57
C LYS A 826 -61.85 7.27 49.67
N ALA A 827 -61.19 6.11 49.77
CA ALA A 827 -60.13 5.87 50.75
C ALA A 827 -58.89 6.77 50.54
N PHE A 828 -58.73 7.36 49.36
CA PHE A 828 -57.66 8.31 49.02
C PHE A 828 -58.18 9.76 48.83
N GLY A 829 -59.44 10.03 49.16
CA GLY A 829 -60.20 11.19 48.69
C GLY A 829 -59.57 12.56 48.95
N ASP A 830 -59.11 12.84 50.18
CA ASP A 830 -58.55 14.16 50.53
C ASP A 830 -57.25 14.47 49.76
N ILE A 831 -56.39 13.45 49.63
CA ILE A 831 -55.11 13.56 48.92
C ILE A 831 -55.35 13.64 47.41
N LEU A 832 -56.27 12.81 46.90
CA LEU A 832 -56.71 12.84 45.50
C LEU A 832 -57.27 14.22 45.12
N ASN A 833 -58.13 14.80 45.97
CA ASN A 833 -58.71 16.12 45.73
C ASN A 833 -57.65 17.24 45.75
N ASN A 834 -56.65 17.17 46.63
CA ASN A 834 -55.52 18.10 46.63
C ASN A 834 -54.72 18.02 45.31
N LEU A 835 -54.34 16.82 44.87
CA LEU A 835 -53.63 16.57 43.61
C LEU A 835 -54.44 17.06 42.39
N LEU A 836 -55.73 16.73 42.33
CA LEU A 836 -56.64 17.14 41.25
C LEU A 836 -56.83 18.67 41.22
N SER A 837 -56.88 19.33 42.38
CA SER A 837 -56.96 20.79 42.52
C SER A 837 -55.66 21.48 42.09
N GLN A 838 -54.51 20.87 42.42
CA GLN A 838 -53.18 21.35 42.01
C GLN A 838 -53.03 21.32 40.47
N LEU A 839 -53.45 20.23 39.81
CA LEU A 839 -53.51 20.16 38.35
C LEU A 839 -54.41 21.25 37.75
N VAL A 840 -55.62 21.44 38.30
CA VAL A 840 -56.55 22.49 37.82
C VAL A 840 -55.95 23.89 37.96
N LYS A 841 -55.14 24.15 38.99
CA LYS A 841 -54.39 25.41 39.11
C LYS A 841 -53.35 25.55 38.00
N TYR A 842 -52.53 24.53 37.75
CA TYR A 842 -51.54 24.57 36.67
C TYR A 842 -52.18 24.78 35.29
N PHE A 843 -53.32 24.14 35.01
CA PHE A 843 -54.00 24.27 33.72
C PHE A 843 -54.54 25.69 33.50
N LYS A 844 -55.07 26.34 34.55
CA LYS A 844 -55.44 27.76 34.51
C LYS A 844 -54.24 28.66 34.21
N GLU A 845 -53.13 28.49 34.94
CA GLU A 845 -51.92 29.31 34.74
C GLU A 845 -51.26 29.10 33.35
N LEU A 846 -51.30 27.88 32.79
CA LEU A 846 -50.87 27.63 31.41
C LEU A 846 -51.78 28.34 30.39
N LYS A 847 -53.11 28.23 30.56
CA LYS A 847 -54.12 28.88 29.70
C LYS A 847 -53.99 30.41 29.72
N GLU A 848 -53.83 31.01 30.91
CA GLU A 848 -53.60 32.46 31.07
C GLU A 848 -52.33 32.92 30.33
N ARG A 849 -51.29 32.07 30.30
CA ARG A 849 -50.03 32.31 29.59
C ARG A 849 -50.06 31.88 28.11
N LYS A 850 -51.22 31.44 27.60
CA LYS A 850 -51.43 30.93 26.23
C LYS A 850 -50.58 29.71 25.85
N ILE A 851 -50.14 28.93 26.84
CA ILE A 851 -49.47 27.64 26.62
C ILE A 851 -50.57 26.58 26.51
N SER A 852 -50.66 25.92 25.36
CA SER A 852 -51.71 24.94 25.06
C SER A 852 -51.19 23.51 25.08
N PHE A 853 -52.04 22.56 25.47
CA PHE A 853 -51.72 21.14 25.36
C PHE A 853 -51.90 20.63 23.93
N SER A 854 -51.28 19.50 23.62
CA SER A 854 -51.41 18.83 22.32
C SER A 854 -52.84 18.38 22.05
N GLU A 855 -53.22 18.32 20.76
CA GLU A 855 -54.52 17.78 20.36
C GLU A 855 -54.72 16.32 20.83
N THR A 856 -53.64 15.56 20.98
CA THR A 856 -53.70 14.20 21.54
C THR A 856 -54.06 14.19 23.03
N MET A 857 -53.68 15.23 23.78
CA MET A 857 -54.05 15.39 25.19
C MET A 857 -55.47 15.90 25.37
N LYS A 858 -55.90 16.85 24.53
CA LYS A 858 -57.30 17.33 24.49
C LYS A 858 -58.27 16.18 24.20
N ALA A 859 -57.94 15.35 23.21
CA ALA A 859 -58.68 14.12 22.91
C ALA A 859 -58.64 13.12 24.08
N PHE A 860 -57.47 12.92 24.72
CA PHE A 860 -57.35 12.04 25.89
C PHE A 860 -58.27 12.46 27.04
N ILE A 861 -58.21 13.72 27.49
CA ILE A 861 -59.02 14.18 28.63
C ILE A 861 -60.52 14.15 28.30
N LYS A 862 -60.92 14.50 27.07
CA LYS A 862 -62.33 14.42 26.67
C LYS A 862 -62.85 12.98 26.75
N ASN A 863 -62.16 12.03 26.11
CA ASN A 863 -62.55 10.62 26.12
C ASN A 863 -62.47 10.02 27.54
N TYR A 864 -61.54 10.49 28.36
CA TYR A 864 -61.39 10.07 29.75
C TYR A 864 -62.56 10.58 30.62
N ALA A 865 -63.03 11.82 30.43
CA ALA A 865 -64.19 12.36 31.13
C ALA A 865 -65.47 11.55 30.85
N GLU A 866 -65.63 11.06 29.62
CA GLU A 866 -66.71 10.11 29.26
C GLU A 866 -66.52 8.75 29.96
N LYS A 867 -65.28 8.23 30.04
CA LYS A 867 -64.94 6.95 30.68
C LYS A 867 -65.12 6.94 32.21
N VAL A 868 -64.96 8.07 32.89
CA VAL A 868 -65.00 8.16 34.37
C VAL A 868 -66.26 8.85 34.93
N ALA A 869 -67.30 9.01 34.12
CA ALA A 869 -68.51 9.75 34.49
C ALA A 869 -69.27 9.22 35.74
N ASP A 870 -69.01 7.97 36.17
CA ASP A 870 -69.56 7.34 37.37
C ASP A 870 -68.56 7.24 38.55
N ARG A 871 -67.35 7.82 38.41
CA ARG A 871 -66.28 7.81 39.42
C ARG A 871 -66.23 9.12 40.20
N LEU A 872 -66.36 9.02 41.52
CA LEU A 872 -66.31 10.17 42.42
C LEU A 872 -64.96 10.91 42.33
N PHE A 873 -64.96 12.23 42.55
CA PHE A 873 -63.85 13.18 42.35
C PHE A 873 -63.38 13.32 40.89
N LEU A 874 -63.15 12.21 40.19
CA LEU A 874 -62.67 12.19 38.80
C LEU A 874 -63.70 12.79 37.83
N ALA A 875 -64.97 12.39 37.92
CA ALA A 875 -66.05 12.91 37.08
C ALA A 875 -66.21 14.43 37.22
N GLU A 876 -66.17 14.94 38.46
CA GLU A 876 -66.37 16.36 38.76
C GLU A 876 -65.21 17.22 38.22
N GLN A 877 -63.97 16.79 38.45
CA GLN A 877 -62.80 17.56 38.03
C GLN A 877 -62.53 17.46 36.52
N THR A 878 -62.74 16.30 35.88
CA THR A 878 -62.59 16.17 34.42
C THR A 878 -63.67 16.96 33.68
N LYS A 879 -64.92 16.95 34.18
CA LYS A 879 -65.98 17.84 33.70
C LYS A 879 -65.60 19.31 33.87
N PHE A 880 -65.11 19.72 35.04
CA PHE A 880 -64.68 21.11 35.27
C PHE A 880 -63.60 21.56 34.28
N ILE A 881 -62.64 20.70 33.95
CA ILE A 881 -61.59 20.97 32.94
C ILE A 881 -62.17 21.17 31.54
N VAL A 882 -63.13 20.33 31.13
CA VAL A 882 -63.79 20.40 29.81
C VAL A 882 -64.70 21.62 29.72
N ASP A 883 -65.61 21.81 30.68
CA ASP A 883 -66.60 22.90 30.70
C ASP A 883 -65.93 24.30 30.72
N ASN A 884 -64.77 24.43 31.38
CA ASN A 884 -64.00 25.68 31.43
C ASN A 884 -62.92 25.78 30.34
N VAL A 885 -62.81 24.79 29.45
CA VAL A 885 -61.82 24.67 28.36
C VAL A 885 -60.40 24.95 28.86
N LEU A 886 -59.93 24.20 29.86
CA LEU A 886 -58.64 24.46 30.53
C LEU A 886 -57.42 23.83 29.82
N ILE A 887 -57.60 23.20 28.65
CA ILE A 887 -56.59 22.39 27.94
C ILE A 887 -56.48 22.72 26.46
#